data_AF-A0A955WWH4-F1
#
_entry.id   AF-A0A955WWH4-F1
#
_cell.length_a   1.000
_cell.length_b   1.000
_cell.length_c   1.000
_cell.angle_alpha   90.00
_cell.angle_beta   90.00
_cell.angle_gamma   90.00
#
_symmetry.space_group_name_H-M   'P 1'
#
loop_
_entity.id
_entity.type
_entity.pdbx_description
1 polymer ?
#
loop_
_entity_poly.entity_id
_entity_poly.type
_entity_poly.pdbx_seq_one_letter_code
_entity_poly.pdbx_strand_id
1 'polypeptide(L)'
;MDRRDFLRLAGAAGLSVMLPGRGFAQEAPIDHFFVFVHAGGGWDPTMLCDPKGMRNEEDEDPVNHFLTDDIGTAGNLRYAPIGDHRAFFDKHYQRTLVINGVDSQTNNHDSGTRHMWSGKLAEGYPALAALIAGTQARSKPMAFISNGGYDLTGGLVAPTRTGNIGLINRIAFPNAIDPRNPVEGERYHTDATYERIQAALERRRGWLGQRYGLPKATATQDALYAARVGKNEVRQLSEYLPQELERGLKGQAQVCCAAFRAGIAKTANLTRGGFDTHGNHDDAHTASMSDLLAGVDFLWDEAERQGIADKLTVVMGSDFGRTPSYNSGNGKDHWAITSVMLMGKGIPGNRVIGGTDERVRPLTVDPGTLALSDGGIRIEPGQRLTLQIHYNNEAGHADVADSSGVRIYHGPPEGPEVSILTLGPIGFSVPARSVGQATGWCVVPDDTRIVASFPHMHEKGVAFEQVIERADGAEDSIITLDGWSFDSQYIYATPVDLKAGDVLRTTCTYRNEDDRRLSFGPNTADEMCFNFAYVSPPPSITYCNQNQPPIGDRYTPGACAPPGAEAIDAPAVRSLLSEGAPPALVGGPIPEGLFVLDEAEVFVPSFNLGGQFALDPEASSVTAYGAVALIDGVFYFDGEANVHAVANGLAFDQVQALSFSGEPRLQENAPGAFFVQAACGDLPSDQALYYDYDGDRLRVRLPIRVGPINITLLAGLRPVE
;
A
#
# COMPACT_ATOMS: atom_id res chain seq x y z
N MET A 1 -31.15 -28.96 13.04
CA MET A 1 -31.54 -27.86 13.95
C MET A 1 -33.04 -27.93 14.17
N ASP A 2 -33.48 -28.11 15.42
CA ASP A 2 -34.90 -28.25 15.74
C ASP A 2 -35.60 -26.89 15.61
N ARG A 3 -36.81 -26.88 15.06
CA ARG A 3 -37.62 -25.65 14.81
C ARG A 3 -37.92 -24.91 16.12
N ARG A 4 -37.86 -25.61 17.26
CA ARG A 4 -37.97 -25.04 18.61
C ARG A 4 -36.71 -24.31 19.07
N ASP A 5 -35.52 -24.73 18.63
CA ASP A 5 -34.26 -24.05 18.97
C ASP A 5 -34.08 -22.76 18.18
N PHE A 6 -34.52 -22.75 16.91
CA PHE A 6 -34.55 -21.53 16.10
C PHE A 6 -35.48 -20.45 16.69
N LEU A 7 -36.67 -20.84 17.17
CA LEU A 7 -37.61 -19.89 17.80
C LEU A 7 -37.13 -19.40 19.18
N ARG A 8 -36.33 -20.19 19.91
CA ARG A 8 -35.67 -19.74 21.16
C ARG A 8 -34.55 -18.75 20.88
N LEU A 9 -33.74 -18.96 19.83
CA LEU A 9 -32.70 -18.01 19.43
C LEU A 9 -33.31 -16.70 18.88
N ALA A 10 -34.36 -16.78 18.06
CA ALA A 10 -35.05 -15.62 17.53
C ALA A 10 -35.80 -14.83 18.63
N GLY A 11 -36.32 -15.51 19.66
CA GLY A 11 -36.96 -14.86 20.81
C GLY A 11 -35.99 -14.10 21.72
N ALA A 12 -34.73 -14.56 21.84
CA ALA A 12 -33.70 -13.89 22.61
C ALA A 12 -33.04 -12.70 21.85
N ALA A 13 -33.00 -12.77 20.51
CA ALA A 13 -32.51 -11.66 19.68
C ALA A 13 -33.58 -10.59 19.41
N GLY A 14 -34.87 -10.97 19.34
CA GLY A 14 -35.95 -10.10 18.88
C GLY A 14 -36.54 -9.14 19.93
N LEU A 15 -36.34 -9.37 21.23
CA LEU A 15 -36.90 -8.53 22.31
C LEU A 15 -35.91 -7.51 22.90
N SER A 16 -34.66 -7.52 22.45
CA SER A 16 -33.61 -6.58 22.87
C SER A 16 -33.51 -5.33 21.97
N VAL A 17 -34.18 -5.31 20.81
CA VAL A 17 -33.99 -4.29 19.77
C VAL A 17 -35.06 -3.18 19.80
N MET A 18 -36.04 -3.23 20.71
CA MET A 18 -37.11 -2.22 20.78
C MET A 18 -37.32 -1.58 22.16
N LEU A 19 -36.24 -1.34 22.90
CA LEU A 19 -36.24 -0.36 23.98
C LEU A 19 -35.13 0.66 23.69
N PRO A 20 -35.42 1.98 23.59
CA PRO A 20 -34.40 3.01 23.46
C PRO A 20 -33.75 3.24 24.84
N GLY A 21 -33.11 2.21 25.37
CA GLY A 21 -32.22 2.30 26.51
C GLY A 21 -30.88 2.80 26.02
N ARG A 22 -30.59 4.09 26.20
CA ARG A 22 -29.24 4.63 26.12
C ARG A 22 -28.41 4.07 27.29
N GLY A 23 -28.04 2.79 27.19
CA GLY A 23 -26.94 2.26 27.97
C GLY A 23 -25.65 2.81 27.38
N PHE A 24 -25.01 3.75 28.05
CA PHE A 24 -23.61 4.05 27.78
C PHE A 24 -22.85 2.77 28.10
N ALA A 25 -22.45 2.01 27.08
CA ALA A 25 -21.47 0.95 27.25
C ALA A 25 -20.25 1.60 27.88
N GLN A 26 -19.87 1.15 29.08
CA GLN A 26 -18.69 1.62 29.77
C GLN A 26 -17.49 1.21 28.91
N GLU A 27 -16.88 2.20 28.24
CA GLU A 27 -15.74 1.98 27.36
C GLU A 27 -14.62 1.28 28.14
N ALA A 28 -14.00 0.27 27.53
CA ALA A 28 -12.96 -0.53 28.17
C ALA A 28 -11.82 0.36 28.72
N PRO A 29 -11.17 -0.05 29.83
CA PRO A 29 -10.03 0.67 30.37
C PRO A 29 -8.91 0.79 29.33
N ILE A 30 -8.24 1.94 29.27
CA ILE A 30 -7.07 2.12 28.40
C ILE A 30 -5.90 1.31 28.97
N ASP A 31 -5.32 0.43 28.15
CA ASP A 31 -4.25 -0.50 28.51
C ASP A 31 -2.90 -0.19 27.84
N HIS A 32 -2.85 0.87 27.02
CA HIS A 32 -1.67 1.30 26.28
C HIS A 32 -1.74 2.80 26.01
N PHE A 33 -0.71 3.56 26.37
CA PHE A 33 -0.59 5.00 26.19
C PHE A 33 0.56 5.35 25.25
N PHE A 34 0.43 6.46 24.51
CA PHE A 34 1.45 6.92 23.58
C PHE A 34 1.88 8.36 23.86
N VAL A 35 3.18 8.59 23.93
CA VAL A 35 3.77 9.93 24.04
C VAL A 35 4.65 10.18 22.83
N PHE A 36 4.41 11.28 22.14
CA PHE A 36 5.20 11.74 21.01
C PHE A 36 6.00 12.96 21.46
N VAL A 37 7.33 12.83 21.52
CA VAL A 37 8.24 13.90 21.94
C VAL A 37 8.86 14.53 20.71
N HIS A 38 8.54 15.78 20.46
CA HIS A 38 9.08 16.54 19.34
C HIS A 38 10.26 17.42 19.77
N ALA A 39 11.44 17.09 19.23
CA ALA A 39 12.65 17.88 19.32
C ALA A 39 12.65 18.93 18.19
N GLY A 40 12.04 20.09 18.44
CA GLY A 40 11.76 21.08 17.41
C GLY A 40 12.99 21.85 16.93
N GLY A 41 13.16 21.88 15.61
CA GLY A 41 14.20 22.64 14.94
C GLY A 41 15.34 21.79 14.41
N GLY A 42 15.13 20.53 14.03
CA GLY A 42 16.20 19.74 13.39
C GLY A 42 17.29 19.28 14.36
N TRP A 43 17.01 18.31 15.24
CA TRP A 43 18.05 17.69 16.07
C TRP A 43 19.17 17.06 15.20
N ASP A 44 20.33 16.82 15.79
CA ASP A 44 21.46 16.24 15.08
C ASP A 44 21.58 14.78 15.54
N PRO A 45 21.22 13.80 14.69
CA PRO A 45 21.32 12.39 15.06
C PRO A 45 22.78 11.97 15.31
N THR A 46 23.74 12.66 14.70
CA THR A 46 25.18 12.39 14.87
C THR A 46 25.72 12.89 16.21
N MET A 47 25.01 13.81 16.86
CA MET A 47 25.26 14.17 18.26
C MET A 47 24.40 13.35 19.23
N LEU A 48 23.68 12.30 18.82
CA LEU A 48 22.80 11.53 19.71
C LEU A 48 22.94 10.01 19.56
N CYS A 49 22.33 9.43 18.52
CA CYS A 49 22.05 7.99 18.40
C CYS A 49 22.57 7.37 17.09
N ASP A 50 23.15 8.18 16.21
CA ASP A 50 23.89 7.74 15.03
C ASP A 50 25.27 8.43 14.96
N PRO A 51 26.08 8.30 16.03
CA PRO A 51 27.22 9.18 16.27
C PRO A 51 28.33 9.03 15.23
N LYS A 52 28.84 10.17 14.76
CA LYS A 52 29.94 10.32 13.80
C LYS A 52 30.88 11.40 14.32
N GLY A 53 32.14 11.06 14.51
CA GLY A 53 33.15 11.98 15.06
C GLY A 53 34.21 12.35 14.04
N MET A 54 35.17 13.16 14.45
CA MET A 54 36.39 13.36 13.68
C MET A 54 37.29 12.12 13.78
N ARG A 55 38.03 11.83 12.71
CA ARG A 55 38.96 10.68 12.67
C ARG A 55 40.20 10.93 13.52
N ASN A 56 40.64 12.18 13.57
CA ASN A 56 41.76 12.70 14.35
C ASN A 56 41.64 14.23 14.46
N GLU A 57 42.55 14.86 15.20
CA GLU A 57 42.56 16.32 15.40
C GLU A 57 42.86 17.14 14.13
N GLU A 58 43.34 16.48 13.06
CA GLU A 58 43.68 17.11 11.78
C GLU A 58 42.57 16.94 10.72
N ASP A 59 41.41 16.39 11.08
CA ASP A 59 40.30 16.19 10.14
C ASP A 59 39.76 17.55 9.66
N GLU A 60 39.93 17.84 8.37
CA GLU A 60 39.63 19.17 7.80
C GLU A 60 38.12 19.46 7.69
N ASP A 61 37.28 18.43 7.67
CA ASP A 61 35.82 18.53 7.52
C ASP A 61 35.10 17.46 8.38
N PRO A 62 35.22 17.57 9.72
CA PRO A 62 34.66 16.59 10.63
C PRO A 62 33.14 16.75 10.73
N VAL A 63 32.45 15.62 10.91
CA VAL A 63 30.99 15.63 11.16
C VAL A 63 30.69 16.23 12.54
N ASN A 64 31.50 15.93 13.54
CA ASN A 64 31.46 16.54 14.88
C ASN A 64 32.88 16.67 15.45
N HIS A 65 33.06 17.56 16.41
CA HIS A 65 34.36 17.83 17.06
C HIS A 65 34.76 16.85 18.18
N PHE A 66 33.97 15.80 18.46
CA PHE A 66 34.42 14.70 19.32
C PHE A 66 35.11 13.61 18.48
N LEU A 67 36.04 12.87 19.07
CA LEU A 67 36.75 11.79 18.37
C LEU A 67 35.83 10.59 18.16
N THR A 68 36.02 9.90 17.02
CA THR A 68 35.30 8.65 16.72
C THR A 68 35.53 7.59 17.80
N ASP A 69 36.74 7.54 18.38
CA ASP A 69 37.12 6.61 19.44
C ASP A 69 36.42 6.88 20.78
N ASP A 70 35.89 8.10 20.99
CA ASP A 70 35.19 8.45 22.22
C ASP A 70 33.72 7.99 22.20
N ILE A 71 33.20 7.57 21.05
CA ILE A 71 31.81 7.14 20.88
C ILE A 71 31.50 5.97 21.83
N GLY A 72 30.49 6.17 22.67
CA GLY A 72 30.09 5.17 23.66
C GLY A 72 29.04 4.19 23.13
N THR A 73 28.86 3.10 23.87
CA THR A 73 27.88 2.05 23.58
C THR A 73 27.11 1.65 24.84
N ALA A 74 25.81 1.39 24.68
CA ALA A 74 24.95 0.79 25.69
C ALA A 74 24.15 -0.34 25.03
N GLY A 75 24.54 -1.59 25.29
CA GLY A 75 24.06 -2.74 24.53
C GLY A 75 24.40 -2.61 23.03
N ASN A 76 23.39 -2.70 22.18
CA ASN A 76 23.51 -2.54 20.72
C ASN A 76 23.38 -1.08 20.27
N LEU A 77 23.13 -0.14 21.19
CA LEU A 77 22.98 1.28 20.87
C LEU A 77 24.32 1.99 20.99
N ARG A 78 24.60 2.89 20.05
CA ARG A 78 25.73 3.83 20.11
C ARG A 78 25.22 5.19 20.57
N TYR A 79 26.04 5.94 21.29
CA TYR A 79 25.71 7.30 21.69
C TYR A 79 26.90 8.26 21.55
N ALA A 80 26.62 9.51 21.22
CA ALA A 80 27.65 10.54 21.14
C ALA A 80 28.20 10.86 22.55
N PRO A 81 29.51 11.09 22.71
CA PRO A 81 30.18 11.28 24.00
C PRO A 81 30.03 12.71 24.55
N ILE A 82 28.80 13.20 24.62
CA ILE A 82 28.49 14.56 25.07
C ILE A 82 27.42 14.54 26.18
N GLY A 83 27.41 15.59 27.01
CA GLY A 83 26.43 15.78 28.06
C GLY A 83 26.21 14.53 28.92
N ASP A 84 24.95 14.24 29.23
CA ASP A 84 24.53 13.12 30.07
C ASP A 84 24.13 11.86 29.27
N HIS A 85 24.60 11.73 28.01
CA HIS A 85 24.15 10.67 27.11
C HIS A 85 24.43 9.29 27.67
N ARG A 86 25.63 9.07 28.22
CA ARG A 86 26.00 7.80 28.85
C ARG A 86 24.98 7.37 29.90
N ALA A 87 24.63 8.28 30.83
CA ALA A 87 23.68 7.97 31.89
C ALA A 87 22.28 7.62 31.35
N PHE A 88 21.80 8.37 30.35
CA PHE A 88 20.52 8.11 29.71
C PHE A 88 20.50 6.75 29.00
N PHE A 89 21.48 6.48 28.14
CA PHE A 89 21.54 5.24 27.37
C PHE A 89 21.80 4.03 28.27
N ASP A 90 22.68 4.12 29.27
CA ASP A 90 22.90 3.03 30.25
C ASP A 90 21.62 2.66 31.01
N LYS A 91 20.81 3.66 31.38
CA LYS A 91 19.52 3.44 32.07
C LYS A 91 18.45 2.86 31.15
N HIS A 92 18.40 3.29 29.90
CA HIS A 92 17.25 3.04 29.02
C HIS A 92 17.49 2.09 27.84
N TYR A 93 18.72 1.66 27.55
CA TYR A 93 19.01 0.91 26.31
C TYR A 93 18.11 -0.31 26.10
N GLN A 94 17.76 -1.04 27.18
CA GLN A 94 16.93 -2.25 27.11
C GLN A 94 15.52 -1.99 26.59
N ARG A 95 14.99 -0.78 26.77
CA ARG A 95 13.65 -0.39 26.29
C ARG A 95 13.70 0.46 25.03
N THR A 96 14.87 0.85 24.55
CA THR A 96 15.05 1.78 23.42
C THR A 96 15.34 1.05 22.12
N LEU A 97 14.62 1.44 21.07
CA LEU A 97 14.90 1.13 19.69
C LEU A 97 15.19 2.42 18.93
N VAL A 98 16.24 2.42 18.11
CA VAL A 98 16.62 3.55 17.26
C VAL A 98 16.40 3.18 15.80
N ILE A 99 15.75 4.06 15.03
CA ILE A 99 15.65 3.98 13.58
C ILE A 99 16.51 5.10 13.00
N ASN A 100 17.60 4.74 12.31
CA ASN A 100 18.52 5.67 11.66
C ASN A 100 18.25 5.71 10.15
N GLY A 101 18.51 6.87 9.52
CA GLY A 101 18.36 7.04 8.08
C GLY A 101 16.93 7.37 7.63
N VAL A 102 16.11 7.96 8.51
CA VAL A 102 14.76 8.41 8.16
C VAL A 102 14.86 9.65 7.28
N ASP A 103 14.38 9.58 6.04
CA ASP A 103 14.31 10.72 5.13
C ASP A 103 12.99 11.49 5.33
N SER A 104 13.09 12.73 5.83
CA SER A 104 11.93 13.62 5.98
C SER A 104 11.44 14.20 4.65
N GLN A 105 12.17 13.96 3.56
CA GLN A 105 11.93 14.46 2.19
C GLN A 105 11.97 15.99 2.07
N THR A 106 12.34 16.70 3.12
CA THR A 106 12.30 18.16 3.19
C THR A 106 13.30 18.70 4.19
N ASN A 107 13.67 19.96 4.01
CA ASN A 107 14.51 20.73 4.94
C ASN A 107 13.79 21.98 5.45
N ASN A 108 12.45 22.02 5.33
CA ASN A 108 11.60 23.10 5.82
C ASN A 108 10.90 22.66 7.12
N HIS A 109 10.91 23.50 8.16
CA HIS A 109 10.40 23.11 9.49
C HIS A 109 8.92 22.70 9.48
N ASP A 110 8.07 23.45 8.79
CA ASP A 110 6.62 23.16 8.76
C ASP A 110 6.35 21.83 8.05
N SER A 111 6.91 21.68 6.84
CA SER A 111 6.80 20.46 6.06
C SER A 111 7.44 19.25 6.77
N GLY A 112 8.58 19.43 7.44
CA GLY A 112 9.30 18.37 8.14
C GLY A 112 8.56 17.91 9.39
N THR A 113 8.08 18.86 10.20
CA THR A 113 7.23 18.58 11.37
C THR A 113 5.98 17.82 10.94
N ARG A 114 5.34 18.24 9.84
CA ARG A 114 4.19 17.56 9.26
C ARG A 114 4.53 16.15 8.77
N HIS A 115 5.60 16.00 8.00
CA HIS A 115 6.00 14.70 7.46
C HIS A 115 6.34 13.70 8.56
N MET A 116 7.14 14.11 9.54
CA MET A 116 7.56 13.24 10.64
C MET A 116 6.36 12.67 11.41
N TRP A 117 5.35 13.50 11.67
CA TRP A 117 4.25 13.12 12.57
C TRP A 117 2.97 12.68 11.85
N SER A 118 2.89 12.79 10.51
CA SER A 118 1.75 12.30 9.71
C SER A 118 2.14 11.28 8.62
N GLY A 119 3.43 11.17 8.30
CA GLY A 119 3.93 10.39 7.16
C GLY A 119 3.66 11.04 5.79
N LYS A 120 3.15 12.29 5.75
CA LYS A 120 2.78 12.98 4.51
C LYS A 120 3.33 14.39 4.48
N LEU A 121 3.80 14.83 3.30
CA LEU A 121 4.16 16.24 3.07
C LEU A 121 2.94 17.12 2.79
N ALA A 122 1.84 16.54 2.34
CA ALA A 122 0.59 17.24 2.06
C ALA A 122 -0.14 17.65 3.34
N GLU A 123 -0.84 18.78 3.29
CA GLU A 123 -1.70 19.25 4.39
C GLU A 123 -2.97 18.41 4.54
N GLY A 124 -3.66 18.57 5.67
CA GLY A 124 -4.96 17.96 5.94
C GLY A 124 -4.90 16.58 6.61
N TYR A 125 -3.73 15.92 6.62
CA TYR A 125 -3.56 14.63 7.27
C TYR A 125 -3.38 14.77 8.79
N PRO A 126 -4.11 14.00 9.60
CA PRO A 126 -3.97 14.05 11.05
C PRO A 126 -2.59 13.56 11.52
N ALA A 127 -2.11 14.12 12.62
CA ALA A 127 -0.95 13.59 13.35
C ALA A 127 -1.23 12.15 13.82
N LEU A 128 -0.20 11.31 13.87
CA LEU A 128 -0.28 9.93 14.34
C LEU A 128 -0.88 9.85 15.76
N ALA A 129 -0.52 10.78 16.63
CA ALA A 129 -1.10 10.91 17.97
C ALA A 129 -2.63 11.12 17.93
N ALA A 130 -3.12 11.94 17.00
CA ALA A 130 -4.54 12.21 16.83
C ALA A 130 -5.28 11.05 16.17
N LEU A 131 -4.64 10.34 15.22
CA LEU A 131 -5.15 9.10 14.62
C LEU A 131 -5.38 8.01 15.67
N ILE A 132 -4.38 7.76 16.53
CA ILE A 132 -4.48 6.77 17.60
C ILE A 132 -5.57 7.17 18.61
N ALA A 133 -5.61 8.43 19.05
CA ALA A 133 -6.64 8.88 19.98
C ALA A 133 -8.05 8.82 19.37
N GLY A 134 -8.21 9.24 18.11
CA GLY A 134 -9.49 9.26 17.41
C GLY A 134 -10.06 7.86 17.12
N THR A 135 -9.20 6.85 17.02
CA THR A 135 -9.61 5.45 16.78
C THR A 135 -9.80 4.65 18.07
N GLN A 136 -9.01 4.93 19.11
CA GLN A 136 -8.98 4.08 20.32
C GLN A 136 -9.54 4.75 21.59
N ALA A 137 -9.79 6.06 21.57
CA ALA A 137 -10.15 6.81 22.78
C ALA A 137 -11.05 8.01 22.49
N ARG A 138 -11.83 7.99 21.40
CA ARG A 138 -12.59 9.16 20.92
C ARG A 138 -13.56 9.74 21.94
N SER A 139 -14.14 8.90 22.81
CA SER A 139 -15.07 9.34 23.87
C SER A 139 -14.36 9.91 25.10
N LYS A 140 -13.03 9.85 25.19
CA LYS A 140 -12.31 10.37 26.35
C LYS A 140 -12.26 11.90 26.31
N PRO A 141 -12.45 12.58 27.46
CA PRO A 141 -12.48 14.05 27.52
C PRO A 141 -11.21 14.74 27.02
N MET A 142 -10.06 14.12 27.23
CA MET A 142 -8.73 14.63 26.83
C MET A 142 -7.98 13.58 26.01
N ALA A 143 -8.68 12.86 25.13
CA ALA A 143 -8.14 11.74 24.35
C ALA A 143 -6.76 12.02 23.73
N PHE A 144 -6.56 13.25 23.22
CA PHE A 144 -5.30 13.75 22.70
C PHE A 144 -4.87 15.04 23.42
N ILE A 145 -3.70 15.01 24.07
CA ILE A 145 -3.05 16.19 24.67
C ILE A 145 -2.01 16.74 23.69
N SER A 146 -2.01 18.05 23.46
CA SER A 146 -1.02 18.71 22.59
C SER A 146 -0.31 19.87 23.31
N ASN A 147 1.01 19.76 23.45
CA ASN A 147 1.86 20.87 23.92
C ASN A 147 2.64 21.56 22.78
N GLY A 148 2.43 21.17 21.52
CA GLY A 148 3.12 21.71 20.35
C GLY A 148 3.60 20.62 19.39
N GLY A 149 4.40 21.01 18.39
CA GLY A 149 4.75 20.14 17.25
C GLY A 149 3.59 20.05 16.25
N TYR A 150 3.44 18.91 15.58
CA TYR A 150 2.32 18.67 14.67
C TYR A 150 1.09 18.14 15.41
N ASP A 151 0.03 18.94 15.51
CA ASP A 151 -1.18 18.61 16.27
C ASP A 151 -2.49 18.66 15.47
N LEU A 152 -2.39 18.66 14.14
CA LEU A 152 -3.57 18.61 13.28
C LEU A 152 -4.33 17.30 13.51
N THR A 153 -5.65 17.37 13.70
CA THR A 153 -6.44 16.18 14.05
C THR A 153 -7.32 15.65 12.93
N GLY A 154 -7.40 16.33 11.79
CA GLY A 154 -8.27 15.93 10.66
C GLY A 154 -9.76 15.83 11.04
N GLY A 155 -10.17 16.43 12.16
CA GLY A 155 -11.53 16.31 12.70
C GLY A 155 -11.83 14.98 13.42
N LEU A 156 -10.84 14.11 13.64
CA LEU A 156 -11.01 12.82 14.31
C LEU A 156 -11.25 12.97 15.82
N VAL A 157 -10.50 13.87 16.45
CA VAL A 157 -10.51 14.13 17.89
C VAL A 157 -10.22 15.60 18.17
N ALA A 158 -10.65 16.11 19.32
CA ALA A 158 -10.31 17.46 19.76
C ALA A 158 -8.95 17.45 20.51
N PRO A 159 -7.99 18.30 20.14
CA PRO A 159 -6.73 18.41 20.88
C PRO A 159 -6.94 19.21 22.18
N THR A 160 -6.40 18.73 23.29
CA THR A 160 -6.37 19.45 24.57
C THR A 160 -5.03 20.11 24.78
N ARG A 161 -4.99 21.45 24.85
CA ARG A 161 -3.76 22.21 25.03
C ARG A 161 -3.53 22.53 26.51
N THR A 162 -2.47 21.97 27.08
CA THR A 162 -2.22 21.96 28.54
C THR A 162 -1.31 23.07 29.04
N GLY A 163 -1.00 24.08 28.22
CA GLY A 163 -0.02 25.14 28.52
C GLY A 163 -0.33 26.07 29.70
N ASN A 164 -1.41 25.86 30.48
CA ASN A 164 -1.72 26.63 31.68
C ASN A 164 -2.53 25.81 32.71
N ILE A 165 -1.89 25.28 33.74
CA ILE A 165 -2.55 24.48 34.80
C ILE A 165 -3.55 25.30 35.61
N GLY A 166 -3.35 26.62 35.72
CA GLY A 166 -4.35 27.52 36.30
C GLY A 166 -5.68 27.47 35.54
N LEU A 167 -5.65 27.19 34.24
CA LEU A 167 -6.83 26.93 33.43
C LEU A 167 -7.45 25.56 33.75
N ILE A 168 -6.64 24.51 33.93
CA ILE A 168 -7.11 23.16 34.28
C ILE A 168 -7.89 23.18 35.60
N ASN A 169 -7.36 23.82 36.65
CA ASN A 169 -8.07 23.94 37.93
C ASN A 169 -9.34 24.80 37.81
N ARG A 170 -9.32 25.87 37.01
CA ARG A 170 -10.53 26.68 36.71
C ARG A 170 -11.61 25.88 35.97
N ILE A 171 -11.22 24.95 35.10
CA ILE A 171 -12.13 24.05 34.38
C ILE A 171 -12.67 22.95 35.30
N ALA A 172 -11.84 22.39 36.19
CA ALA A 172 -12.23 21.38 37.19
C ALA A 172 -13.22 21.91 38.23
N PHE A 173 -13.06 23.19 38.62
CA PHE A 173 -13.84 23.85 39.65
C PHE A 173 -14.44 25.18 39.18
N PRO A 174 -15.34 25.17 38.19
CA PRO A 174 -15.87 26.39 37.57
C PRO A 174 -16.81 27.20 38.47
N ASN A 175 -17.22 26.64 39.62
CA ASN A 175 -18.00 27.34 40.64
C ASN A 175 -17.16 27.81 41.84
N ALA A 176 -15.85 27.56 41.86
CA ALA A 176 -14.95 28.01 42.92
C ALA A 176 -14.30 29.35 42.55
N ILE A 177 -14.30 30.31 43.48
CA ILE A 177 -13.66 31.62 43.29
C ILE A 177 -12.13 31.50 43.36
N ASP A 178 -11.61 30.67 44.28
CA ASP A 178 -10.23 30.17 44.23
C ASP A 178 -10.21 28.68 43.83
N PRO A 179 -9.88 28.35 42.58
CA PRO A 179 -9.82 26.98 42.10
C PRO A 179 -8.71 26.13 42.74
N ARG A 180 -7.78 26.73 43.49
CA ARG A 180 -6.73 26.03 44.24
C ARG A 180 -7.19 25.61 45.64
N ASN A 181 -8.29 26.17 46.13
CA ASN A 181 -8.98 25.73 47.34
C ASN A 181 -10.49 25.56 47.08
N PRO A 182 -10.90 24.57 46.27
CA PRO A 182 -12.27 24.47 45.78
C PRO A 182 -13.27 23.93 46.81
N VAL A 183 -12.79 23.33 47.91
CA VAL A 183 -13.62 22.71 48.95
C VAL A 183 -13.93 23.70 50.07
N GLU A 184 -12.94 24.50 50.50
CA GLU A 184 -13.06 25.44 51.62
C GLU A 184 -13.19 26.91 51.18
N GLY A 185 -12.98 27.21 49.89
CA GLY A 185 -13.04 28.56 49.32
C GLY A 185 -14.45 29.06 48.97
N GLU A 186 -14.57 30.37 48.77
CA GLU A 186 -15.81 31.02 48.33
C GLU A 186 -16.24 30.52 46.94
N ARG A 187 -17.55 30.47 46.69
CA ARG A 187 -18.15 29.98 45.44
C ARG A 187 -18.90 31.09 44.71
N TYR A 188 -18.88 31.08 43.38
CA TYR A 188 -19.62 32.06 42.57
C TYR A 188 -21.14 31.93 42.74
N HIS A 189 -21.63 30.70 42.90
CA HIS A 189 -23.03 30.40 43.14
C HIS A 189 -23.18 29.42 44.31
N THR A 190 -24.28 29.56 45.06
CA THR A 190 -24.69 28.52 46.03
C THR A 190 -24.99 27.21 45.31
N ASP A 191 -24.83 26.08 46.00
CA ASP A 191 -25.01 24.75 45.40
C ASP A 191 -26.40 24.57 44.78
N ALA A 192 -27.45 25.00 45.49
CA ALA A 192 -28.82 24.98 44.97
C ALA A 192 -29.01 25.84 43.70
N THR A 193 -28.28 26.96 43.57
CA THR A 193 -28.32 27.79 42.36
C THR A 193 -27.54 27.13 41.23
N TYR A 194 -26.38 26.56 41.55
CA TYR A 194 -25.52 25.89 40.59
C TYR A 194 -26.16 24.62 40.00
N GLU A 195 -26.87 23.84 40.81
CA GLU A 195 -27.70 22.70 40.37
C GLU A 195 -28.78 23.13 39.37
N ARG A 196 -29.47 24.25 39.62
CA ARG A 196 -30.46 24.80 38.69
C ARG A 196 -29.83 25.21 37.36
N ILE A 197 -28.63 25.78 37.38
CA ILE A 197 -27.85 26.12 36.19
C ILE A 197 -27.49 24.85 35.41
N GLN A 198 -27.00 23.79 36.08
CA GLN A 198 -26.69 22.51 35.41
C GLN A 198 -27.95 21.89 34.78
N ALA A 199 -29.06 21.83 35.53
CA ALA A 199 -30.32 21.31 35.03
C ALA A 199 -30.86 22.11 33.82
N ALA A 200 -30.64 23.43 33.77
CA ALA A 200 -31.01 24.26 32.63
C ALA A 200 -30.16 23.96 31.39
N LEU A 201 -28.85 23.74 31.56
CA LEU A 201 -27.95 23.36 30.48
C LEU A 201 -28.31 21.99 29.90
N GLU A 202 -28.65 21.02 30.76
CA GLU A 202 -29.11 19.69 30.34
C GLU A 202 -30.43 19.75 29.55
N ARG A 203 -31.41 20.52 30.02
CA ARG A 203 -32.66 20.75 29.28
C ARG A 203 -32.42 21.36 27.91
N ARG A 204 -31.52 22.35 27.81
CA ARG A 204 -31.16 22.99 26.54
C ARG A 204 -30.49 22.00 25.57
N ARG A 205 -29.67 21.07 26.06
CA ARG A 205 -29.09 20.00 25.24
C ARG A 205 -30.17 19.10 24.65
N GLY A 206 -31.09 18.62 25.50
CA GLY A 206 -32.21 17.78 25.05
C GLY A 206 -33.01 18.45 23.92
N TRP A 207 -33.25 19.75 24.05
CA TRP A 207 -33.93 20.55 23.03
C TRP A 207 -33.12 20.69 21.73
N LEU A 208 -31.82 20.95 21.80
CA LEU A 208 -30.96 21.08 20.61
C LEU A 208 -30.80 19.78 19.83
N GLY A 209 -30.65 18.65 20.52
CA GLY A 209 -30.52 17.34 19.88
C GLY A 209 -31.78 16.87 19.16
N GLN A 210 -32.97 17.35 19.57
CA GLN A 210 -34.23 17.08 18.88
C GLN A 210 -34.46 17.97 17.66
N ARG A 211 -33.84 19.16 17.61
CA ARG A 211 -34.09 20.18 16.57
C ARG A 211 -33.15 20.10 15.37
N TYR A 212 -31.94 19.55 15.55
CA TYR A 212 -30.93 19.44 14.49
C TYR A 212 -30.54 17.97 14.28
N GLY A 213 -31.15 17.29 13.31
CA GLY A 213 -30.91 15.86 13.00
C GLY A 213 -29.76 15.60 12.03
N LEU A 214 -28.96 16.61 11.70
CA LEU A 214 -27.82 16.45 10.79
C LEU A 214 -26.63 15.83 11.54
N PRO A 215 -26.02 14.74 11.03
CA PRO A 215 -24.90 14.05 11.71
C PRO A 215 -23.75 14.97 12.12
N LYS A 216 -23.40 15.97 11.30
CA LYS A 216 -22.36 16.96 11.61
C LYS A 216 -22.73 17.88 12.78
N ALA A 217 -24.00 18.29 12.87
CA ALA A 217 -24.49 19.14 13.94
C ALA A 217 -24.54 18.37 15.28
N THR A 218 -24.98 17.12 15.24
CA THR A 218 -24.96 16.22 16.40
C THR A 218 -23.52 15.97 16.87
N ALA A 219 -22.59 15.65 15.98
CA ALA A 219 -21.18 15.46 16.31
C ALA A 219 -20.54 16.72 16.92
N THR A 220 -20.86 17.92 16.40
CA THR A 220 -20.35 19.19 16.93
C THR A 220 -20.91 19.47 18.33
N GLN A 221 -22.19 19.18 18.55
CA GLN A 221 -22.84 19.37 19.85
C GLN A 221 -22.32 18.39 20.90
N ASP A 222 -22.10 17.13 20.53
CA ASP A 222 -21.52 16.13 21.42
C ASP A 222 -20.05 16.45 21.74
N ALA A 223 -19.27 16.96 20.78
CA ALA A 223 -17.92 17.46 21.04
C ALA A 223 -17.90 18.65 22.01
N LEU A 224 -18.78 19.64 21.81
CA LEU A 224 -18.92 20.79 22.71
C LEU A 224 -19.39 20.38 24.12
N TYR A 225 -20.20 19.32 24.20
CA TYR A 225 -20.69 18.78 25.46
C TYR A 225 -19.64 17.93 26.19
N ALA A 226 -18.90 17.06 25.49
CA ALA A 226 -17.77 16.32 26.04
C ALA A 226 -16.71 17.28 26.62
N ALA A 227 -16.44 18.39 25.92
CA ALA A 227 -15.58 19.46 26.41
C ALA A 227 -16.11 20.18 27.67
N ARG A 228 -17.40 20.05 28.01
CA ARG A 228 -18.04 20.64 29.20
C ARG A 228 -18.32 19.63 30.31
N VAL A 229 -18.50 18.35 29.99
CA VAL A 229 -18.78 17.26 30.95
C VAL A 229 -17.54 16.79 31.66
N GLY A 230 -16.34 17.05 31.12
CA GLY A 230 -15.07 16.78 31.78
C GLY A 230 -14.87 17.41 33.16
N LYS A 231 -15.88 17.99 33.81
CA LYS A 231 -15.78 18.49 35.19
C LYS A 231 -15.46 17.38 36.20
N ASN A 232 -16.02 16.18 36.06
CA ASN A 232 -15.74 15.08 36.99
C ASN A 232 -14.42 14.38 36.65
N GLU A 233 -14.11 14.26 35.36
CA GLU A 233 -12.92 13.61 34.82
C GLU A 233 -11.67 14.51 34.93
N VAL A 234 -11.80 15.84 34.81
CA VAL A 234 -10.72 16.80 35.07
C VAL A 234 -10.50 16.99 36.59
N ARG A 235 -11.51 16.72 37.43
CA ARG A 235 -11.27 16.56 38.88
C ARG A 235 -10.38 15.35 39.17
N GLN A 236 -10.59 14.22 38.50
CA GLN A 236 -9.70 13.06 38.61
C GLN A 236 -8.27 13.41 38.19
N LEU A 237 -8.09 14.23 37.14
CA LEU A 237 -6.76 14.73 36.77
C LEU A 237 -6.08 15.49 37.94
N SER A 238 -6.82 16.34 38.65
CA SER A 238 -6.26 17.11 39.78
C SER A 238 -5.80 16.24 40.96
N GLU A 239 -6.33 15.01 41.11
CA GLU A 239 -5.91 14.07 42.15
C GLU A 239 -4.52 13.48 41.88
N TYR A 240 -4.12 13.38 40.61
CA TYR A 240 -2.84 12.77 40.20
C TYR A 240 -1.76 13.81 39.85
N LEU A 241 -2.13 15.08 39.74
CA LEU A 241 -1.18 16.18 39.53
C LEU A 241 -0.43 16.52 40.83
N PRO A 242 0.88 16.83 40.75
CA PRO A 242 1.61 17.37 41.89
C PRO A 242 1.16 18.79 42.21
N GLN A 243 1.44 19.25 43.45
CA GLN A 243 1.06 20.59 43.91
C GLN A 243 1.73 21.70 43.09
N GLU A 244 2.99 21.49 42.71
CA GLU A 244 3.75 22.36 41.83
C GLU A 244 4.24 21.55 40.63
N LEU A 245 4.11 22.14 39.45
CA LEU A 245 4.66 21.53 38.24
C LEU A 245 6.09 21.98 38.00
N GLU A 246 6.87 21.05 37.50
CA GLU A 246 8.16 21.31 36.91
C GLU A 246 8.02 22.20 35.65
N ARG A 247 9.13 22.80 35.23
CA ARG A 247 9.17 23.61 34.00
C ARG A 247 9.48 22.76 32.77
N GLY A 248 9.15 23.30 31.60
CA GLY A 248 9.53 22.71 30.31
C GLY A 248 8.95 21.31 30.12
N LEU A 249 9.77 20.40 29.59
CA LEU A 249 9.36 19.05 29.21
C LEU A 249 8.90 18.21 30.42
N LYS A 250 9.53 18.41 31.59
CA LYS A 250 9.18 17.71 32.84
C LYS A 250 7.76 18.04 33.31
N GLY A 251 7.36 19.31 33.26
CA GLY A 251 6.00 19.73 33.57
C GLY A 251 4.96 19.15 32.59
N GLN A 252 5.30 19.11 31.30
CA GLN A 252 4.45 18.47 30.29
C GLN A 252 4.27 16.96 30.57
N ALA A 253 5.34 16.27 30.99
CA ALA A 253 5.31 14.87 31.39
C ALA A 253 4.40 14.63 32.60
N GLN A 254 4.45 15.49 33.63
CA GLN A 254 3.56 15.38 34.81
C GLN A 254 2.08 15.45 34.42
N VAL A 255 1.71 16.41 33.56
CA VAL A 255 0.31 16.53 33.11
C VAL A 255 -0.12 15.33 32.28
N CYS A 256 0.75 14.88 31.38
CA CYS A 256 0.53 13.72 30.54
C CYS A 256 0.28 12.45 31.39
N CYS A 257 1.21 12.12 32.29
CA CYS A 257 1.11 10.93 33.13
C CYS A 257 -0.10 10.97 34.07
N ALA A 258 -0.41 12.13 34.64
CA ALA A 258 -1.62 12.31 35.46
C ALA A 258 -2.90 12.05 34.65
N ALA A 259 -2.97 12.53 33.40
CA ALA A 259 -4.13 12.32 32.52
C ALA A 259 -4.29 10.87 32.06
N PHE A 260 -3.17 10.18 31.80
CA PHE A 260 -3.18 8.75 31.50
C PHE A 260 -3.62 7.92 32.71
N ARG A 261 -3.10 8.26 33.90
CA ARG A 261 -3.50 7.60 35.15
C ARG A 261 -4.98 7.80 35.47
N ALA A 262 -5.50 8.99 35.23
CA ALA A 262 -6.93 9.29 35.37
C ALA A 262 -7.80 8.57 34.31
N GLY A 263 -7.21 8.00 33.25
CA GLY A 263 -7.94 7.30 32.19
C GLY A 263 -8.69 8.22 31.23
N ILE A 264 -8.31 9.50 31.19
CA ILE A 264 -9.00 10.55 30.42
C ILE A 264 -8.26 10.95 29.14
N ALA A 265 -7.04 10.43 28.97
CA ALA A 265 -6.18 10.66 27.81
C ALA A 265 -5.57 9.34 27.32
N LYS A 266 -5.24 9.29 26.02
CA LYS A 266 -4.62 8.13 25.34
C LYS A 266 -3.28 8.49 24.73
N THR A 267 -3.22 9.67 24.12
CA THR A 267 -2.01 10.18 23.47
C THR A 267 -1.64 11.57 23.95
N ALA A 268 -0.35 11.88 23.94
CA ALA A 268 0.15 13.21 24.23
C ALA A 268 1.32 13.59 23.34
N ASN A 269 1.31 14.82 22.82
CA ASN A 269 2.50 15.44 22.25
C ASN A 269 3.20 16.26 23.32
N LEU A 270 4.47 15.97 23.54
CA LEU A 270 5.39 16.81 24.30
C LEU A 270 6.37 17.46 23.34
N THR A 271 6.84 18.66 23.67
CA THR A 271 7.75 19.39 22.79
C THR A 271 8.87 20.06 23.56
N ARG A 272 10.03 20.09 22.92
CA ARG A 272 11.19 20.84 23.35
C ARG A 272 11.92 21.37 22.11
N GLY A 273 11.99 22.69 21.98
CA GLY A 273 12.75 23.35 20.91
C GLY A 273 14.22 23.56 21.27
N GLY A 274 14.91 24.36 20.45
CA GLY A 274 16.31 24.75 20.66
C GLY A 274 17.31 24.04 19.75
N PHE A 275 16.83 23.21 18.81
CA PHE A 275 17.69 22.45 17.91
C PHE A 275 18.06 23.22 16.63
N ASP A 276 17.49 24.42 16.42
CA ASP A 276 17.76 25.25 15.25
C ASP A 276 19.05 26.06 15.33
N THR A 277 20.16 25.32 15.30
CA THR A 277 21.49 25.81 15.65
C THR A 277 22.33 26.12 14.41
N HIS A 278 21.99 27.21 13.70
CA HIS A 278 22.77 27.74 12.58
C HIS A 278 24.08 28.45 12.99
N GLY A 279 24.37 28.52 14.28
CA GLY A 279 25.63 29.00 14.85
C GLY A 279 25.81 28.45 16.27
N ASN A 280 27.07 28.37 16.71
CA ASN A 280 27.48 27.77 17.98
C ASN A 280 26.81 26.41 18.26
N HIS A 281 26.87 25.51 17.27
CA HIS A 281 26.13 24.26 17.27
C HIS A 281 26.42 23.42 18.51
N ASP A 282 27.69 23.18 18.80
CA ASP A 282 28.10 22.23 19.84
C ASP A 282 27.52 22.59 21.21
N ASP A 283 27.67 23.83 21.67
CA ASP A 283 27.16 24.26 22.97
C ASP A 283 25.62 24.31 23.00
N ALA A 284 25.00 24.95 21.99
CA ALA A 284 23.56 25.19 21.98
C ALA A 284 22.76 23.89 21.80
N HIS A 285 23.27 23.00 20.94
CA HIS A 285 22.67 21.70 20.69
C HIS A 285 22.88 20.75 21.86
N THR A 286 24.09 20.68 22.43
CA THR A 286 24.37 19.84 23.62
C THR A 286 23.49 20.25 24.80
N ALA A 287 23.34 21.55 25.07
CA ALA A 287 22.43 22.03 26.11
C ALA A 287 20.97 21.64 25.80
N SER A 288 20.57 21.74 24.54
CA SER A 288 19.22 21.36 24.11
C SER A 288 18.97 19.86 24.22
N MET A 289 19.95 19.03 23.90
CA MET A 289 19.87 17.58 23.99
C MET A 289 19.85 17.12 25.45
N SER A 290 20.67 17.73 26.31
CA SER A 290 20.72 17.42 27.74
C SER A 290 19.35 17.65 28.41
N ASP A 291 18.71 18.78 28.13
CA ASP A 291 17.36 19.08 28.63
C ASP A 291 16.29 18.12 28.08
N LEU A 292 16.39 17.73 26.80
CA LEU A 292 15.47 16.77 26.19
C LEU A 292 15.59 15.41 26.87
N LEU A 293 16.80 14.87 27.00
CA LEU A 293 17.04 13.57 27.62
C LEU A 293 16.69 13.58 29.11
N ALA A 294 17.01 14.65 29.84
CA ALA A 294 16.60 14.80 31.24
C ALA A 294 15.06 14.87 31.40
N GLY A 295 14.36 15.45 30.44
CA GLY A 295 12.90 15.47 30.44
C GLY A 295 12.26 14.13 30.08
N VAL A 296 12.85 13.38 29.15
CA VAL A 296 12.40 12.01 28.81
C VAL A 296 12.72 11.02 29.93
N ASP A 297 13.87 11.14 30.57
CA ASP A 297 14.21 10.35 31.76
C ASP A 297 13.20 10.57 32.89
N PHE A 298 12.90 11.84 33.16
CA PHE A 298 11.88 12.22 34.13
C PHE A 298 10.47 11.72 33.75
N LEU A 299 10.10 11.70 32.46
CA LEU A 299 8.84 11.12 32.00
C LEU A 299 8.72 9.64 32.39
N TRP A 300 9.80 8.87 32.27
CA TRP A 300 9.83 7.48 32.69
C TRP A 300 9.70 7.34 34.21
N ASP A 301 10.46 8.13 34.98
CA ASP A 301 10.36 8.13 36.44
C ASP A 301 8.94 8.50 36.92
N GLU A 302 8.31 9.50 36.29
CA GLU A 302 6.94 9.91 36.59
C GLU A 302 5.91 8.84 36.18
N ALA A 303 6.11 8.18 35.04
CA ALA A 303 5.26 7.07 34.60
C ALA A 303 5.36 5.86 35.55
N GLU A 304 6.55 5.57 36.08
CA GLU A 304 6.78 4.54 37.10
C GLU A 304 6.09 4.93 38.42
N ARG A 305 6.26 6.18 38.87
CA ARG A 305 5.60 6.72 40.07
C ARG A 305 4.08 6.62 40.00
N GLN A 306 3.51 6.85 38.82
CA GLN A 306 2.06 6.78 38.56
C GLN A 306 1.56 5.36 38.25
N GLY A 307 2.47 4.37 38.13
CA GLY A 307 2.15 2.98 37.83
C GLY A 307 1.54 2.78 36.44
N ILE A 308 2.08 3.48 35.43
CA ILE A 308 1.66 3.39 34.02
C ILE A 308 2.81 3.08 33.06
N ALA A 309 4.05 2.96 33.56
CA ALA A 309 5.24 2.74 32.72
C ALA A 309 5.17 1.46 31.87
N ASP A 310 4.58 0.38 32.41
CA ASP A 310 4.37 -0.89 31.70
C ASP A 310 3.37 -0.79 30.53
N LYS A 311 2.61 0.32 30.48
CA LYS A 311 1.62 0.63 29.44
C LYS A 311 2.08 1.73 28.49
N LEU A 312 3.25 2.30 28.69
CA LEU A 312 3.70 3.50 27.98
C LEU A 312 4.56 3.14 26.76
N THR A 313 4.27 3.77 25.62
CA THR A 313 5.18 3.88 24.49
C THR A 313 5.55 5.33 24.27
N VAL A 314 6.84 5.62 24.18
CA VAL A 314 7.38 6.94 23.86
C VAL A 314 8.01 6.88 22.47
N VAL A 315 7.66 7.82 21.60
CA VAL A 315 8.26 8.00 20.27
C VAL A 315 8.85 9.39 20.25
N MET A 316 10.11 9.53 19.86
CA MET A 316 10.81 10.82 19.86
C MET A 316 11.57 11.05 18.56
N GLY A 317 11.46 12.26 18.04
CA GLY A 317 12.03 12.66 16.76
C GLY A 317 11.92 14.16 16.52
N SER A 318 12.42 14.59 15.38
CA SER A 318 12.56 15.98 14.97
C SER A 318 11.94 16.20 13.60
N ASP A 319 11.75 17.44 13.19
CA ASP A 319 11.29 17.83 11.86
C ASP A 319 12.18 17.28 10.73
N PHE A 320 13.50 17.27 10.96
CA PHE A 320 14.55 16.71 10.09
C PHE A 320 15.88 16.61 10.89
N GLY A 321 17.03 16.49 10.23
CA GLY A 321 18.38 16.45 10.80
C GLY A 321 19.26 17.69 10.55
N ARG A 322 20.53 17.63 10.97
CA ARG A 322 21.55 18.68 10.73
C ARG A 322 22.61 18.22 9.74
N THR A 323 23.19 19.16 8.98
CA THR A 323 24.18 18.85 7.93
C THR A 323 25.39 18.10 8.48
N PRO A 324 26.02 17.21 7.69
CA PRO A 324 27.23 16.49 8.11
C PRO A 324 28.50 17.35 8.12
N SER A 325 28.38 18.67 7.93
CA SER A 325 29.47 19.64 7.91
C SER A 325 29.03 20.93 8.62
N TYR A 326 30.01 21.63 9.19
CA TYR A 326 29.81 22.93 9.83
C TYR A 326 29.81 24.08 8.81
N ASN A 327 28.97 25.08 9.05
CA ASN A 327 28.94 26.32 8.30
C ASN A 327 29.95 27.35 8.87
N SER A 328 30.08 28.50 8.21
CA SER A 328 31.02 29.57 8.62
C SER A 328 30.70 30.22 9.97
N GLY A 329 29.51 30.00 10.51
CA GLY A 329 29.06 30.47 11.83
C GLY A 329 29.33 29.50 12.97
N ASN A 330 30.11 28.44 12.74
CA ASN A 330 30.27 27.30 13.66
C ASN A 330 28.92 26.65 14.00
N GLY A 331 28.01 26.64 13.02
CA GLY A 331 26.68 26.07 13.09
C GLY A 331 26.52 24.89 12.14
N LYS A 332 25.33 24.28 12.12
CA LYS A 332 24.94 23.30 11.11
C LYS A 332 23.60 23.67 10.49
N ASP A 333 23.48 23.48 9.18
CA ASP A 333 22.28 23.80 8.42
C ASP A 333 21.33 22.59 8.35
N HIS A 334 20.21 22.73 7.63
CA HIS A 334 19.16 21.71 7.58
C HIS A 334 19.54 20.52 6.70
N TRP A 335 19.24 19.31 7.17
CA TRP A 335 19.48 18.06 6.45
C TRP A 335 18.25 17.17 6.50
N ALA A 336 17.80 16.63 5.37
CA ALA A 336 16.57 15.84 5.30
C ALA A 336 16.65 14.49 6.04
N ILE A 337 17.86 13.99 6.31
CA ILE A 337 18.06 12.69 6.92
C ILE A 337 18.17 12.83 8.44
N THR A 338 17.40 12.04 9.17
CA THR A 338 17.33 12.07 10.63
C THR A 338 17.17 10.68 11.22
N SER A 339 16.96 10.62 12.54
CA SER A 339 16.65 9.41 13.28
C SER A 339 15.34 9.57 14.06
N VAL A 340 14.78 8.45 14.50
CA VAL A 340 13.65 8.37 15.44
C VAL A 340 14.00 7.36 16.53
N MET A 341 13.71 7.67 17.78
CA MET A 341 13.84 6.70 18.88
C MET A 341 12.46 6.32 19.42
N LEU A 342 12.27 5.03 19.68
CA LEU A 342 11.06 4.46 20.24
C LEU A 342 11.40 3.74 21.53
N MET A 343 10.53 3.85 22.53
CA MET A 343 10.76 3.26 23.85
C MET A 343 9.48 2.67 24.45
N GLY A 344 9.58 1.54 25.14
CA GLY A 344 8.51 1.03 26.01
C GLY A 344 7.65 -0.10 25.45
N LYS A 345 6.37 -0.13 25.83
CA LYS A 345 5.45 -1.24 25.52
C LYS A 345 5.37 -1.53 24.03
N GLY A 346 5.52 -2.80 23.66
CA GLY A 346 5.48 -3.25 22.26
C GLY A 346 6.71 -2.89 21.43
N ILE A 347 7.72 -2.24 22.00
CA ILE A 347 8.98 -1.90 21.32
C ILE A 347 10.04 -2.96 21.66
N PRO A 348 10.64 -3.63 20.66
CA PRO A 348 11.78 -4.51 20.89
C PRO A 348 13.03 -3.66 21.13
N GLY A 349 13.29 -3.31 22.39
CA GLY A 349 14.42 -2.47 22.78
C GLY A 349 15.79 -3.13 22.61
N ASN A 350 16.85 -2.41 22.96
CA ASN A 350 18.24 -2.77 22.67
C ASN A 350 18.47 -3.08 21.18
N ARG A 351 17.89 -2.26 20.30
CA ARG A 351 17.88 -2.52 18.85
C ARG A 351 18.11 -1.24 18.04
N VAL A 352 18.89 -1.36 16.97
CA VAL A 352 19.02 -0.35 15.92
C VAL A 352 18.45 -0.93 14.63
N ILE A 353 17.69 -0.13 13.89
CA ILE A 353 17.22 -0.41 12.53
C ILE A 353 17.76 0.70 11.62
N GLY A 354 18.24 0.32 10.45
CA GLY A 354 18.82 1.27 9.50
C GLY A 354 20.15 1.85 9.97
N GLY A 355 20.59 2.89 9.25
CA GLY A 355 21.91 3.47 9.42
C GLY A 355 22.14 4.56 8.39
N THR A 356 23.18 5.35 8.60
CA THR A 356 23.67 6.30 7.60
C THR A 356 25.17 6.11 7.39
N ASP A 357 25.66 6.49 6.22
CA ASP A 357 27.09 6.50 5.92
C ASP A 357 27.82 7.65 6.63
N GLU A 358 29.13 7.76 6.42
CA GLU A 358 29.98 8.80 7.06
C GLU A 358 29.53 10.24 6.76
N ARG A 359 28.70 10.47 5.74
CA ARG A 359 28.14 11.80 5.40
C ARG A 359 26.63 11.86 5.60
N VAL A 360 26.09 11.02 6.49
CA VAL A 360 24.69 11.04 6.93
C VAL A 360 23.72 10.84 5.77
N ARG A 361 24.11 10.04 4.76
CA ARG A 361 23.20 9.55 3.72
C ARG A 361 22.59 8.22 4.17
N PRO A 362 21.29 7.99 3.94
CA PRO A 362 20.61 6.80 4.45
C PRO A 362 21.15 5.56 3.74
N LEU A 363 21.40 4.50 4.53
CA LEU A 363 21.72 3.18 4.01
C LEU A 363 20.44 2.41 3.72
N THR A 364 20.50 1.52 2.73
CA THR A 364 19.37 0.66 2.38
C THR A 364 19.11 -0.35 3.49
N VAL A 365 17.84 -0.59 3.78
CA VAL A 365 17.38 -1.59 4.75
C VAL A 365 16.58 -2.65 4.01
N ASP A 366 16.89 -3.91 4.26
CA ASP A 366 16.06 -5.04 3.83
C ASP A 366 14.73 -5.00 4.60
N PRO A 367 13.55 -4.90 3.94
CA PRO A 367 12.29 -4.60 4.62
C PRO A 367 11.76 -5.72 5.53
N GLY A 368 12.36 -6.91 5.56
CA GLY A 368 11.84 -8.06 6.32
C GLY A 368 12.74 -8.45 7.45
N THR A 369 14.03 -8.52 7.17
CA THR A 369 15.05 -8.69 8.21
C THR A 369 15.30 -7.40 8.97
N LEU A 370 15.03 -6.24 8.35
CA LEU A 370 15.38 -4.91 8.83
C LEU A 370 16.90 -4.73 9.04
N ALA A 371 17.70 -5.58 8.39
CA ALA A 371 19.15 -5.48 8.35
C ALA A 371 19.58 -4.44 7.31
N LEU A 372 20.73 -3.82 7.53
CA LEU A 372 21.40 -3.03 6.51
C LEU A 372 21.72 -3.93 5.31
N SER A 373 21.41 -3.46 4.11
CA SER A 373 21.74 -4.14 2.86
C SER A 373 22.86 -3.37 2.18
N ASP A 374 24.01 -4.05 1.98
CA ASP A 374 25.15 -3.54 1.20
C ASP A 374 24.93 -3.66 -0.32
N GLY A 375 23.75 -4.11 -0.76
CA GLY A 375 23.47 -4.38 -2.17
C GLY A 375 22.98 -3.16 -2.94
N GLY A 376 23.15 -3.19 -4.26
CA GLY A 376 22.70 -2.12 -5.14
C GLY A 376 22.46 -2.58 -6.57
N ILE A 377 21.67 -1.80 -7.32
CA ILE A 377 21.48 -2.02 -8.75
C ILE A 377 22.68 -1.40 -9.49
N ARG A 378 23.38 -2.22 -10.27
CA ARG A 378 24.50 -1.75 -11.08
C ARG A 378 24.01 -0.86 -12.23
N ILE A 379 24.66 0.28 -12.41
CA ILE A 379 24.43 1.20 -13.53
C ILE A 379 25.68 1.23 -14.39
N GLU A 380 25.55 0.82 -15.66
CA GLU A 380 26.67 0.76 -16.59
C GLU A 380 26.91 2.11 -17.30
N PRO A 381 28.16 2.41 -17.72
CA PRO A 381 28.44 3.59 -18.53
C PRO A 381 27.58 3.64 -19.80
N GLY A 382 26.86 4.74 -19.99
CA GLY A 382 25.99 4.96 -21.15
C GLY A 382 24.57 4.37 -21.02
N GLN A 383 24.25 3.71 -19.90
CA GLN A 383 22.89 3.27 -19.61
C GLN A 383 21.96 4.48 -19.43
N ARG A 384 20.76 4.41 -20.03
CA ARG A 384 19.75 5.46 -19.91
C ARG A 384 18.78 5.09 -18.78
N LEU A 385 18.46 6.06 -17.95
CA LEU A 385 17.40 5.96 -16.96
C LEU A 385 16.11 6.52 -17.57
N THR A 386 15.04 5.73 -17.54
CA THR A 386 13.72 6.15 -18.02
C THR A 386 12.80 6.30 -16.82
N LEU A 387 12.26 7.50 -16.64
CA LEU A 387 11.25 7.78 -15.63
C LEU A 387 9.87 7.68 -16.28
N GLN A 388 9.04 6.75 -15.80
CA GLN A 388 7.64 6.64 -16.15
C GLN A 388 6.80 7.08 -14.96
N ILE A 389 5.95 8.09 -15.14
CA ILE A 389 5.02 8.58 -14.11
C ILE A 389 3.60 8.27 -14.59
N HIS A 390 2.83 7.56 -13.75
CA HIS A 390 1.40 7.35 -13.99
C HIS A 390 0.60 8.49 -13.36
N TYR A 391 -0.06 9.29 -14.21
CA TYR A 391 -0.99 10.33 -13.76
C TYR A 391 -2.43 9.84 -13.91
N ASN A 392 -3.17 9.80 -12.80
CA ASN A 392 -4.63 9.74 -12.83
C ASN A 392 -5.20 11.15 -12.61
N ASN A 393 -5.86 11.71 -13.62
CA ASN A 393 -6.50 13.04 -13.58
C ASN A 393 -8.01 12.94 -13.84
N GLU A 394 -8.70 12.00 -13.18
CA GLU A 394 -10.15 11.86 -13.27
C GLU A 394 -10.90 13.17 -12.96
N ALA A 395 -10.37 13.99 -12.04
CA ALA A 395 -10.94 15.28 -11.67
C ALA A 395 -10.85 16.37 -12.78
N GLY A 396 -10.12 16.11 -13.86
CA GLY A 396 -10.07 16.98 -15.03
C GLY A 396 -9.38 18.32 -14.78
N HIS A 397 -8.37 18.38 -13.91
CA HIS A 397 -7.65 19.62 -13.65
C HIS A 397 -6.90 20.11 -14.90
N ALA A 398 -7.11 21.38 -15.25
CA ALA A 398 -6.40 22.05 -16.34
C ALA A 398 -5.13 22.74 -15.82
N ASP A 399 -4.13 22.85 -16.69
CA ASP A 399 -2.90 23.64 -16.48
C ASP A 399 -2.07 23.29 -15.23
N VAL A 400 -2.08 22.02 -14.81
CA VAL A 400 -1.26 21.52 -13.70
C VAL A 400 0.17 21.29 -14.19
N ALA A 401 1.14 21.94 -13.56
CA ALA A 401 2.55 21.63 -13.71
C ALA A 401 3.00 20.72 -12.55
N ASP A 402 3.64 19.60 -12.88
CA ASP A 402 4.20 18.66 -11.92
C ASP A 402 5.71 18.50 -12.14
N SER A 403 6.45 18.38 -11.05
CA SER A 403 7.90 18.10 -11.05
C SER A 403 8.24 16.91 -10.17
N SER A 404 7.34 15.93 -10.09
CA SER A 404 7.57 14.67 -9.38
C SER A 404 8.64 13.84 -10.07
N GLY A 405 9.32 13.01 -9.29
CA GLY A 405 10.37 12.14 -9.79
C GLY A 405 10.97 11.26 -8.70
N VAL A 406 12.07 10.60 -9.02
CA VAL A 406 12.79 9.70 -8.11
C VAL A 406 14.18 10.25 -7.84
N ARG A 407 14.59 10.29 -6.56
CA ARG A 407 15.97 10.57 -6.17
C ARG A 407 16.74 9.26 -6.12
N ILE A 408 17.84 9.18 -6.87
CA ILE A 408 18.72 8.01 -6.89
C ILE A 408 19.99 8.36 -6.11
N TYR A 409 20.30 7.54 -5.11
CA TYR A 409 21.57 7.59 -4.40
C TYR A 409 22.52 6.60 -5.10
N HIS A 410 23.70 7.08 -5.49
CA HIS A 410 24.69 6.27 -6.19
C HIS A 410 26.08 6.46 -5.58
N GLY A 411 26.93 5.46 -5.78
CA GLY A 411 28.30 5.42 -5.28
C GLY A 411 29.18 4.50 -6.13
N PRO A 412 30.43 4.26 -5.70
CA PRO A 412 31.27 3.22 -6.29
C PRO A 412 30.56 1.85 -6.30
N PRO A 413 30.82 0.99 -7.29
CA PRO A 413 30.10 -0.27 -7.45
C PRO A 413 30.60 -1.35 -6.49
N GLU A 414 30.27 -1.18 -5.21
CA GLU A 414 30.63 -2.04 -4.08
C GLU A 414 29.43 -2.88 -3.62
N GLY A 415 29.70 -4.01 -2.96
CA GLY A 415 28.67 -4.90 -2.41
C GLY A 415 27.98 -5.83 -3.43
N PRO A 416 26.96 -6.60 -2.99
CA PRO A 416 26.22 -7.53 -3.83
C PRO A 416 25.39 -6.81 -4.89
N GLU A 417 25.46 -7.27 -6.14
CA GLU A 417 24.60 -6.74 -7.19
C GLU A 417 23.17 -7.25 -7.00
N VAL A 418 22.21 -6.35 -7.11
CA VAL A 418 20.77 -6.65 -7.09
C VAL A 418 20.19 -6.35 -8.47
N SER A 419 19.36 -7.24 -8.99
CA SER A 419 18.55 -7.00 -10.17
C SER A 419 17.07 -7.24 -9.86
N ILE A 420 16.21 -6.89 -10.82
CA ILE A 420 14.78 -7.20 -10.74
C ILE A 420 14.48 -8.32 -11.73
N LEU A 421 13.99 -9.43 -11.22
CA LEU A 421 13.40 -10.52 -11.99
C LEU A 421 11.88 -10.32 -12.02
N THR A 422 11.33 -10.07 -13.21
CA THR A 422 9.88 -9.90 -13.37
C THR A 422 9.22 -11.26 -13.55
N LEU A 423 8.32 -11.62 -12.64
CA LEU A 423 7.61 -12.89 -12.63
C LEU A 423 6.14 -12.66 -12.95
N GLY A 424 5.56 -13.41 -13.88
CA GLY A 424 4.11 -13.45 -14.07
C GLY A 424 3.65 -13.46 -15.52
N PRO A 425 2.38 -13.86 -15.75
CA PRO A 425 1.83 -14.06 -17.07
C PRO A 425 1.53 -12.75 -17.81
N ILE A 426 1.84 -12.70 -19.11
CA ILE A 426 1.31 -11.68 -20.05
C ILE A 426 0.31 -12.31 -21.02
N GLY A 427 -0.68 -11.55 -21.50
CA GLY A 427 -1.61 -12.05 -22.52
C GLY A 427 -2.78 -12.91 -22.01
N PHE A 428 -3.03 -12.94 -20.70
CA PHE A 428 -4.20 -13.62 -20.15
C PHE A 428 -5.51 -12.85 -20.42
N SER A 429 -6.63 -13.56 -20.26
CA SER A 429 -7.95 -12.94 -20.24
C SER A 429 -8.91 -13.65 -19.29
N VAL A 430 -9.82 -12.90 -18.68
CA VAL A 430 -10.86 -13.41 -17.78
C VAL A 430 -12.23 -13.08 -18.36
N PRO A 431 -13.11 -14.08 -18.61
CA PRO A 431 -14.43 -13.85 -19.17
C PRO A 431 -15.25 -12.81 -18.40
N ALA A 432 -16.18 -12.16 -19.10
CA ALA A 432 -17.16 -11.26 -18.50
C ALA A 432 -17.93 -11.98 -17.37
N ARG A 433 -18.31 -11.22 -16.33
CA ARG A 433 -19.14 -11.71 -15.22
C ARG A 433 -18.64 -13.01 -14.56
N SER A 434 -17.32 -13.17 -14.44
CA SER A 434 -16.70 -14.40 -13.94
C SER A 434 -15.58 -14.14 -12.93
N VAL A 435 -15.17 -15.20 -12.23
CA VAL A 435 -13.93 -15.24 -11.46
C VAL A 435 -12.96 -16.12 -12.23
N GLY A 436 -11.75 -15.63 -12.48
CA GLY A 436 -10.74 -16.35 -13.26
C GLY A 436 -9.35 -16.14 -12.69
N GLN A 437 -8.43 -16.99 -13.13
CA GLN A 437 -7.03 -16.95 -12.73
C GLN A 437 -6.12 -16.76 -13.94
N ALA A 438 -5.03 -16.02 -13.75
CA ALA A 438 -3.90 -15.99 -14.66
C ALA A 438 -2.71 -16.64 -13.96
N THR A 439 -2.05 -17.58 -14.63
CA THR A 439 -0.86 -18.25 -14.09
C THR A 439 0.26 -18.23 -15.11
N GLY A 440 1.45 -17.83 -14.67
CA GLY A 440 2.69 -17.90 -15.45
C GLY A 440 3.79 -18.57 -14.62
N TRP A 441 4.73 -19.23 -15.28
CA TRP A 441 5.85 -19.90 -14.60
C TRP A 441 7.15 -19.81 -15.40
N CYS A 442 8.28 -20.23 -14.80
CA CYS A 442 9.52 -20.52 -15.52
C CYS A 442 10.47 -21.36 -14.65
N VAL A 443 11.42 -22.02 -15.31
CA VAL A 443 12.55 -22.67 -14.64
C VAL A 443 13.64 -21.63 -14.35
N VAL A 444 14.13 -21.60 -13.11
CA VAL A 444 15.24 -20.76 -12.67
C VAL A 444 16.54 -21.32 -13.27
N PRO A 445 17.31 -20.55 -14.05
CA PRO A 445 18.51 -21.05 -14.73
C PRO A 445 19.75 -21.08 -13.84
N ASP A 446 19.81 -20.21 -12.82
CA ASP A 446 20.99 -19.96 -12.00
C ASP A 446 20.64 -19.96 -10.52
N ASP A 447 21.57 -20.40 -9.67
CA ASP A 447 21.45 -20.23 -8.22
C ASP A 447 21.39 -18.74 -7.88
N THR A 448 20.30 -18.31 -7.24
CA THR A 448 20.07 -16.92 -6.85
C THR A 448 19.26 -16.85 -5.56
N ARG A 449 18.97 -15.66 -5.06
CA ARG A 449 18.13 -15.42 -3.88
C ARG A 449 17.19 -14.26 -4.15
N ILE A 450 15.89 -14.47 -3.93
CA ILE A 450 14.93 -13.37 -3.83
C ILE A 450 15.17 -12.70 -2.48
N VAL A 451 15.32 -11.37 -2.47
CA VAL A 451 15.44 -10.56 -1.23
C VAL A 451 14.12 -9.88 -0.90
N ALA A 452 13.40 -9.42 -1.93
CA ALA A 452 12.11 -8.79 -1.79
C ALA A 452 11.23 -9.06 -3.01
N SER A 453 9.92 -9.01 -2.82
CA SER A 453 8.89 -9.21 -3.82
C SER A 453 7.98 -7.99 -3.84
N PHE A 454 7.64 -7.54 -5.03
CA PHE A 454 6.65 -6.49 -5.24
C PHE A 454 5.53 -7.03 -6.13
N PRO A 455 4.52 -7.68 -5.53
CA PRO A 455 3.32 -8.09 -6.24
C PRO A 455 2.57 -6.88 -6.82
N HIS A 456 1.98 -7.05 -7.99
CA HIS A 456 1.32 -5.99 -8.75
C HIS A 456 0.13 -6.54 -9.55
N MET A 457 -1.02 -5.90 -9.33
CA MET A 457 -2.29 -6.13 -10.03
C MET A 457 -3.07 -4.81 -10.06
N HIS A 458 -4.06 -4.68 -10.94
CA HIS A 458 -4.96 -3.52 -10.96
C HIS A 458 -6.21 -3.75 -10.07
N GLU A 459 -7.30 -3.05 -10.36
CA GLU A 459 -8.47 -2.90 -9.48
C GLU A 459 -9.34 -4.16 -9.35
N LYS A 460 -9.29 -5.09 -10.31
CA LYS A 460 -10.11 -6.32 -10.31
C LYS A 460 -9.41 -7.49 -9.63
N GLY A 461 -8.19 -7.30 -9.14
CA GLY A 461 -7.44 -8.29 -8.37
C GLY A 461 -8.10 -8.65 -7.04
N VAL A 462 -8.03 -9.93 -6.67
CA VAL A 462 -8.63 -10.48 -5.45
C VAL A 462 -7.62 -11.25 -4.61
N ALA A 463 -6.76 -12.02 -5.24
CA ALA A 463 -5.72 -12.78 -4.57
C ALA A 463 -4.46 -12.90 -5.45
N PHE A 464 -3.31 -12.98 -4.80
CA PHE A 464 -2.01 -13.13 -5.43
C PHE A 464 -1.22 -14.25 -4.76
N GLU A 465 -0.56 -15.10 -5.55
CA GLU A 465 0.28 -16.18 -5.06
C GLU A 465 1.56 -16.30 -5.89
N GLN A 466 2.70 -16.48 -5.19
CA GLN A 466 3.97 -16.89 -5.76
C GLN A 466 4.49 -18.11 -5.02
N VAL A 467 4.73 -19.20 -5.75
CA VAL A 467 5.31 -20.44 -5.22
C VAL A 467 6.58 -20.85 -5.97
N ILE A 468 7.39 -21.66 -5.30
CA ILE A 468 8.53 -22.39 -5.86
C ILE A 468 8.17 -23.87 -5.85
N GLU A 469 8.25 -24.53 -7.01
CA GLU A 469 8.28 -25.98 -7.08
C GLU A 469 9.75 -26.42 -7.18
N ARG A 470 10.21 -27.17 -6.17
CA ARG A 470 11.57 -27.66 -6.04
C ARG A 470 11.81 -28.88 -6.91
N ALA A 471 13.07 -29.18 -7.21
CA ALA A 471 13.45 -30.34 -8.01
C ALA A 471 12.98 -31.71 -7.44
N ASP A 472 12.68 -31.80 -6.14
CA ASP A 472 12.14 -32.99 -5.49
C ASP A 472 10.59 -33.04 -5.49
N GLY A 473 9.94 -32.04 -6.10
CA GLY A 473 8.49 -31.89 -6.16
C GLY A 473 7.86 -31.22 -4.93
N ALA A 474 8.65 -30.74 -3.96
CA ALA A 474 8.13 -29.95 -2.85
C ALA A 474 7.72 -28.54 -3.34
N GLU A 475 6.62 -28.01 -2.80
CA GLU A 475 6.20 -26.63 -3.06
C GLU A 475 6.45 -25.73 -1.84
N ASP A 476 7.20 -24.64 -2.03
CA ASP A 476 7.42 -23.60 -1.04
C ASP A 476 6.67 -22.32 -1.44
N SER A 477 5.92 -21.72 -0.51
CA SER A 477 5.28 -20.42 -0.74
C SER A 477 6.27 -19.28 -0.51
N ILE A 478 6.38 -18.36 -1.48
CA ILE A 478 7.14 -17.11 -1.35
C ILE A 478 6.24 -16.02 -0.77
N ILE A 479 5.08 -15.80 -1.39
CA ILE A 479 4.10 -14.82 -0.93
C ILE A 479 2.69 -15.23 -1.35
N THR A 480 1.75 -15.06 -0.42
CA THR A 480 0.31 -15.23 -0.66
C THR A 480 -0.40 -14.02 -0.08
N LEU A 481 -1.24 -13.37 -0.87
CA LEU A 481 -2.03 -12.22 -0.46
C LEU A 481 -3.50 -12.52 -0.72
N ASP A 482 -4.25 -12.76 0.36
CA ASP A 482 -5.70 -12.92 0.32
C ASP A 482 -6.38 -11.57 0.61
N GLY A 483 -7.29 -11.15 -0.27
CA GLY A 483 -7.98 -9.86 -0.12
C GLY A 483 -7.15 -8.69 -0.64
N TRP A 484 -6.59 -8.86 -1.83
CA TRP A 484 -5.85 -7.82 -2.55
C TRP A 484 -6.59 -6.47 -2.57
N SER A 485 -5.84 -5.39 -2.39
CA SER A 485 -6.32 -4.02 -2.55
C SER A 485 -5.35 -3.24 -3.43
N PHE A 486 -5.90 -2.56 -4.45
CA PHE A 486 -5.12 -1.74 -5.38
C PHE A 486 -4.29 -0.65 -4.67
N ASP A 487 -4.78 -0.13 -3.54
CA ASP A 487 -4.09 0.90 -2.74
C ASP A 487 -2.95 0.35 -1.87
N SER A 488 -2.79 -0.98 -1.81
CA SER A 488 -1.90 -1.68 -0.86
C SER A 488 -0.79 -2.47 -1.56
N GLN A 489 -0.15 -1.85 -2.56
CA GLN A 489 0.95 -2.44 -3.32
C GLN A 489 2.29 -2.09 -2.66
N TYR A 490 2.72 -2.93 -1.73
CA TYR A 490 3.96 -2.76 -0.98
C TYR A 490 5.07 -3.66 -1.51
N ILE A 491 6.32 -3.25 -1.27
CA ILE A 491 7.47 -4.15 -1.39
C ILE A 491 7.56 -4.97 -0.10
N TYR A 492 7.42 -6.28 -0.23
CA TYR A 492 7.50 -7.23 0.86
C TYR A 492 8.87 -7.90 0.84
N ALA A 493 9.56 -7.95 1.97
CA ALA A 493 10.72 -8.81 2.06
C ALA A 493 10.30 -10.27 2.11
N THR A 494 10.87 -11.04 1.19
CA THR A 494 10.51 -12.43 0.93
C THR A 494 11.80 -13.22 0.69
N PRO A 495 12.73 -13.23 1.67
CA PRO A 495 14.04 -13.81 1.47
C PRO A 495 13.94 -15.31 1.24
N VAL A 496 14.29 -15.78 0.03
CA VAL A 496 14.29 -17.21 -0.30
C VAL A 496 15.40 -17.55 -1.30
N ASP A 497 16.13 -18.62 -1.01
CA ASP A 497 17.15 -19.14 -1.91
C ASP A 497 16.50 -19.98 -3.02
N LEU A 498 16.92 -19.73 -4.26
CA LEU A 498 16.51 -20.44 -5.46
C LEU A 498 17.69 -21.23 -6.01
N LYS A 499 17.41 -22.44 -6.47
CA LYS A 499 18.40 -23.30 -7.14
C LYS A 499 18.11 -23.37 -8.62
N ALA A 500 19.17 -23.52 -9.41
CA ALA A 500 19.03 -23.83 -10.82
C ALA A 500 18.16 -25.10 -10.99
N GLY A 501 17.09 -25.00 -11.76
CA GLY A 501 16.09 -26.05 -11.97
C GLY A 501 14.80 -25.90 -11.16
N ASP A 502 14.76 -25.04 -10.13
CA ASP A 502 13.51 -24.71 -9.43
C ASP A 502 12.51 -24.05 -10.40
N VAL A 503 11.22 -24.28 -10.21
CA VAL A 503 10.16 -23.65 -11.02
C VAL A 503 9.46 -22.58 -10.20
N LEU A 504 9.49 -21.34 -10.67
CA LEU A 504 8.71 -20.25 -10.08
C LEU A 504 7.35 -20.19 -10.75
N ARG A 505 6.27 -20.21 -9.96
CA ARG A 505 4.89 -20.09 -10.46
C ARG A 505 4.17 -18.93 -9.79
N THR A 506 3.62 -18.05 -10.62
CA THR A 506 2.91 -16.83 -10.23
C THR A 506 1.46 -16.98 -10.63
N THR A 507 0.53 -16.88 -9.67
CA THR A 507 -0.91 -17.02 -9.90
C THR A 507 -1.64 -15.81 -9.34
N CYS A 508 -2.43 -15.16 -10.19
CA CYS A 508 -3.30 -14.05 -9.84
C CYS A 508 -4.76 -14.44 -10.03
N THR A 509 -5.62 -14.07 -9.07
CA THR A 509 -7.06 -14.30 -9.13
C THR A 509 -7.80 -12.98 -9.30
N TYR A 510 -8.73 -12.94 -10.25
CA TYR A 510 -9.52 -11.77 -10.60
C TYR A 510 -11.01 -12.02 -10.44
N ARG A 511 -11.76 -10.97 -10.11
CA ARG A 511 -13.21 -10.95 -10.21
C ARG A 511 -13.61 -9.94 -11.28
N ASN A 512 -13.95 -10.45 -12.45
CA ASN A 512 -14.45 -9.63 -13.54
C ASN A 512 -15.96 -9.47 -13.42
N GLU A 513 -16.39 -8.35 -12.83
CA GLU A 513 -17.80 -7.99 -12.74
C GLU A 513 -18.31 -7.24 -13.97
N ASP A 514 -17.50 -6.98 -14.98
CA ASP A 514 -17.93 -6.21 -16.15
C ASP A 514 -18.64 -7.11 -17.20
N ASP A 515 -19.37 -6.49 -18.13
CA ASP A 515 -19.99 -7.18 -19.29
C ASP A 515 -18.99 -7.51 -20.40
N ARG A 516 -17.76 -7.02 -20.29
CA ARG A 516 -16.68 -7.29 -21.25
C ARG A 516 -15.63 -8.21 -20.62
N ARG A 517 -14.86 -8.88 -21.48
CA ARG A 517 -13.69 -9.65 -21.07
C ARG A 517 -12.64 -8.70 -20.47
N LEU A 518 -12.03 -9.15 -19.38
CA LEU A 518 -10.87 -8.50 -18.77
C LEU A 518 -9.61 -9.05 -19.44
N SER A 519 -8.71 -8.18 -19.85
CA SER A 519 -7.49 -8.54 -20.59
C SER A 519 -6.25 -7.93 -19.96
N PHE A 520 -5.10 -8.54 -20.22
CA PHE A 520 -3.81 -7.93 -19.92
C PHE A 520 -3.67 -6.55 -20.60
N GLY A 521 -3.22 -5.53 -19.86
CA GLY A 521 -2.95 -4.21 -20.44
C GLY A 521 -2.49 -3.15 -19.43
N PRO A 522 -1.91 -2.03 -19.90
CA PRO A 522 -1.31 -1.00 -19.06
C PRO A 522 -2.32 0.01 -18.48
N ASN A 523 -3.57 0.01 -18.93
CA ASN A 523 -4.58 0.93 -18.41
C ASN A 523 -5.15 0.40 -17.09
N THR A 524 -5.61 1.29 -16.20
CA THR A 524 -6.29 0.90 -14.95
C THR A 524 -7.51 0.01 -15.18
N ALA A 525 -8.18 0.17 -16.33
CA ALA A 525 -9.35 -0.64 -16.73
C ALA A 525 -8.99 -2.01 -17.33
N ASP A 526 -7.71 -2.25 -17.62
CA ASP A 526 -7.14 -3.55 -17.98
C ASP A 526 -6.54 -4.21 -16.71
N GLU A 527 -5.93 -5.39 -16.82
CA GLU A 527 -5.28 -6.04 -15.69
C GLU A 527 -3.81 -6.41 -15.92
N MET A 528 -3.10 -6.65 -14.82
CA MET A 528 -1.74 -7.19 -14.80
C MET A 528 -1.59 -8.26 -13.71
N CYS A 529 -0.62 -9.16 -13.90
CA CYS A 529 -0.23 -10.15 -12.92
C CYS A 529 1.30 -10.19 -12.83
N PHE A 530 1.89 -9.45 -11.91
CA PHE A 530 3.34 -9.48 -11.74
C PHE A 530 3.76 -9.63 -10.28
N ASN A 531 4.91 -10.26 -10.07
CA ASN A 531 5.79 -10.03 -8.95
C ASN A 531 7.13 -9.54 -9.47
N PHE A 532 7.49 -8.30 -9.12
CA PHE A 532 8.82 -7.77 -9.38
C PHE A 532 9.73 -8.21 -8.22
N ALA A 533 10.42 -9.32 -8.40
CA ALA A 533 11.30 -9.90 -7.40
C ALA A 533 12.71 -9.27 -7.48
N TYR A 534 13.16 -8.67 -6.39
CA TYR A 534 14.55 -8.23 -6.23
C TYR A 534 15.40 -9.46 -5.95
N VAL A 535 16.44 -9.69 -6.75
CA VAL A 535 17.26 -10.91 -6.69
C VAL A 535 18.75 -10.60 -6.62
N SER A 536 19.50 -11.45 -5.91
CA SER A 536 20.96 -11.35 -5.80
C SER A 536 21.59 -12.75 -5.58
N PRO A 537 22.63 -13.14 -6.34
CA PRO A 537 23.16 -12.46 -7.53
C PRO A 537 22.14 -12.41 -8.68
N PRO A 538 22.25 -11.48 -9.63
CA PRO A 538 21.38 -11.44 -10.80
C PRO A 538 21.44 -12.75 -11.60
N PRO A 539 20.30 -13.42 -11.86
CA PRO A 539 20.25 -14.57 -12.75
C PRO A 539 20.38 -14.13 -14.22
N SER A 540 20.64 -15.08 -15.12
CA SER A 540 20.76 -14.85 -16.57
C SER A 540 19.45 -14.42 -17.24
N ILE A 541 18.30 -14.60 -16.57
CA ILE A 541 16.98 -14.14 -17.01
C ILE A 541 16.56 -12.89 -16.24
N THR A 542 15.84 -11.99 -16.91
CA THR A 542 15.23 -10.79 -16.31
C THR A 542 13.71 -10.86 -16.29
N TYR A 543 13.13 -11.85 -16.97
CA TYR A 543 11.69 -12.02 -17.12
C TYR A 543 11.33 -13.51 -17.12
N CYS A 544 10.22 -13.84 -16.47
CA CYS A 544 9.73 -15.19 -16.25
C CYS A 544 8.24 -15.26 -16.61
N ASN A 545 7.96 -15.73 -17.82
CA ASN A 545 6.62 -15.80 -18.40
C ASN A 545 6.55 -16.93 -19.43
N GLN A 546 6.47 -18.16 -18.94
CA GLN A 546 6.02 -19.30 -19.71
C GLN A 546 4.58 -19.54 -19.27
N ASN A 547 3.65 -19.15 -20.13
CA ASN A 547 2.24 -19.38 -19.88
C ASN A 547 1.86 -20.76 -20.41
N GLN A 548 0.94 -21.40 -19.70
CA GLN A 548 -0.02 -22.27 -20.36
C GLN A 548 -1.38 -21.64 -20.15
N PRO A 549 -2.11 -21.26 -21.20
CA PRO A 549 -3.51 -21.58 -21.24
C PRO A 549 -3.61 -23.05 -21.67
N PRO A 550 -4.10 -23.97 -20.82
CA PRO A 550 -4.71 -25.17 -21.35
C PRO A 550 -5.93 -24.70 -22.12
N ILE A 551 -5.80 -24.65 -23.43
CA ILE A 551 -6.96 -24.73 -24.30
C ILE A 551 -7.57 -26.10 -24.01
N GLY A 552 -8.89 -26.20 -23.84
CA GLY A 552 -9.51 -27.52 -23.84
C GLY A 552 -9.11 -28.25 -25.13
N ASP A 553 -8.69 -29.51 -25.04
CA ASP A 553 -8.30 -30.30 -26.23
C ASP A 553 -9.47 -30.51 -27.23
N ARG A 554 -10.67 -30.03 -26.87
CA ARG A 554 -11.93 -30.25 -27.57
C ARG A 554 -12.82 -29.02 -27.51
N TYR A 555 -13.64 -28.88 -28.55
CA TYR A 555 -14.70 -27.89 -28.62
C TYR A 555 -15.71 -28.06 -27.48
N THR A 556 -16.01 -26.96 -26.80
CA THR A 556 -17.13 -26.85 -25.84
C THR A 556 -18.07 -25.75 -26.33
N PRO A 557 -19.37 -26.03 -26.49
CA PRO A 557 -20.33 -25.06 -27.01
C PRO A 557 -20.39 -23.76 -26.19
N GLY A 558 -20.26 -22.62 -26.88
CA GLY A 558 -20.42 -21.28 -26.33
C GLY A 558 -21.86 -20.75 -26.38
N ALA A 559 -22.04 -19.48 -26.01
CA ALA A 559 -23.36 -18.85 -25.89
C ALA A 559 -24.12 -18.70 -27.23
N CYS A 560 -23.41 -18.61 -28.36
CA CYS A 560 -24.00 -18.56 -29.70
C CYS A 560 -23.79 -19.85 -30.50
N ALA A 561 -23.50 -20.97 -29.81
CA ALA A 561 -23.31 -22.26 -30.46
C ALA A 561 -24.55 -22.70 -31.26
N PRO A 562 -24.37 -23.41 -32.38
CA PRO A 562 -25.49 -23.92 -33.15
C PRO A 562 -26.33 -24.92 -32.33
N PRO A 563 -27.65 -25.00 -32.55
CA PRO A 563 -28.47 -26.08 -32.01
C PRO A 563 -27.86 -27.46 -32.31
N GLY A 564 -27.68 -28.29 -31.28
CA GLY A 564 -27.04 -29.61 -31.40
C GLY A 564 -25.52 -29.62 -31.20
N ALA A 565 -24.89 -28.47 -30.90
CA ALA A 565 -23.46 -28.37 -30.66
C ALA A 565 -22.93 -29.27 -29.53
N GLU A 566 -23.78 -29.63 -28.55
CA GLU A 566 -23.42 -30.54 -27.45
C GLU A 566 -23.03 -31.95 -27.93
N ALA A 567 -23.47 -32.36 -29.12
CA ALA A 567 -23.15 -33.67 -29.71
C ALA A 567 -21.87 -33.64 -30.57
N ILE A 568 -21.22 -32.48 -30.72
CA ILE A 568 -20.03 -32.31 -31.54
C ILE A 568 -18.79 -32.78 -30.79
N ASP A 569 -18.15 -33.85 -31.27
CA ASP A 569 -16.81 -34.24 -30.84
C ASP A 569 -15.77 -33.75 -31.86
N ALA A 570 -15.27 -32.53 -31.64
CA ALA A 570 -14.27 -31.88 -32.49
C ALA A 570 -12.98 -31.60 -31.69
N PRO A 571 -11.83 -32.20 -32.06
CA PRO A 571 -10.55 -31.90 -31.43
C PRO A 571 -10.02 -30.53 -31.87
N ALA A 572 -9.13 -29.95 -31.08
CA ALA A 572 -8.41 -28.75 -31.48
C ALA A 572 -7.46 -29.02 -32.67
N VAL A 573 -7.45 -28.09 -33.63
CA VAL A 573 -6.57 -28.09 -34.81
C VAL A 573 -5.44 -27.11 -34.58
N ARG A 574 -4.20 -27.56 -34.78
CA ARG A 574 -3.00 -26.73 -34.61
C ARG A 574 -2.37 -26.40 -35.96
N SER A 575 -2.01 -25.13 -36.15
CA SER A 575 -1.32 -24.58 -37.32
C SER A 575 -0.10 -23.77 -36.91
N LEU A 576 0.96 -23.78 -37.72
CA LEU A 576 2.02 -22.78 -37.64
C LEU A 576 1.60 -21.48 -38.35
N LEU A 577 2.34 -20.40 -38.14
CA LEU A 577 2.12 -19.14 -38.85
C LEU A 577 2.84 -19.15 -40.20
N SER A 578 2.19 -18.58 -41.22
CA SER A 578 2.74 -18.35 -42.56
C SER A 578 2.82 -16.86 -42.84
N GLU A 579 3.90 -16.41 -43.47
CA GLU A 579 4.04 -15.01 -43.91
C GLU A 579 3.36 -14.81 -45.28
N GLY A 580 2.56 -13.75 -45.41
CA GLY A 580 1.92 -13.34 -46.66
C GLY A 580 0.40 -13.16 -46.56
N ALA A 581 -0.24 -13.13 -47.73
CA ALA A 581 -1.70 -13.02 -47.83
C ALA A 581 -2.35 -14.41 -47.98
N PRO A 582 -3.52 -14.64 -47.36
CA PRO A 582 -4.29 -15.86 -47.55
C PRO A 582 -4.80 -15.97 -49.00
N PRO A 583 -5.15 -17.18 -49.49
CA PRO A 583 -5.79 -17.36 -50.79
C PRO A 583 -7.14 -16.62 -50.88
N ALA A 584 -7.52 -16.25 -52.11
CA ALA A 584 -8.82 -15.64 -52.37
C ALA A 584 -9.94 -16.69 -52.34
N LEU A 585 -11.02 -16.41 -51.62
CA LEU A 585 -12.20 -17.26 -51.54
C LEU A 585 -13.27 -16.75 -52.51
N VAL A 586 -13.80 -17.64 -53.34
CA VAL A 586 -14.64 -17.30 -54.51
C VAL A 586 -16.15 -17.45 -54.27
N GLY A 587 -16.56 -17.91 -53.09
CA GLY A 587 -17.96 -18.16 -52.74
C GLY A 587 -18.48 -19.53 -53.17
N GLY A 588 -19.81 -19.65 -53.25
CA GLY A 588 -20.56 -20.89 -53.48
C GLY A 588 -21.92 -20.85 -52.77
N PRO A 589 -22.82 -21.82 -52.96
CA PRO A 589 -23.98 -21.93 -52.08
C PRO A 589 -23.51 -22.24 -50.65
N ILE A 590 -24.01 -21.53 -49.64
CA ILE A 590 -23.75 -21.89 -48.24
C ILE A 590 -24.61 -23.12 -47.95
N PRO A 591 -24.03 -24.31 -47.73
CA PRO A 591 -24.80 -25.53 -47.49
C PRO A 591 -25.54 -25.45 -46.15
N GLU A 592 -26.81 -25.86 -46.12
CA GLU A 592 -27.52 -26.17 -44.87
C GLU A 592 -26.85 -27.36 -44.18
N GLY A 593 -26.73 -27.28 -42.86
CA GLY A 593 -26.12 -28.33 -42.05
C GLY A 593 -25.08 -27.83 -41.05
N LEU A 594 -24.50 -28.78 -40.32
CA LEU A 594 -23.52 -28.55 -39.28
C LEU A 594 -22.13 -28.93 -39.77
N PHE A 595 -21.15 -28.08 -39.48
CA PHE A 595 -19.76 -28.22 -39.87
C PHE A 595 -18.85 -28.03 -38.66
N VAL A 596 -17.70 -28.69 -38.67
CA VAL A 596 -16.70 -28.63 -37.61
C VAL A 596 -15.35 -28.29 -38.17
N LEU A 597 -14.57 -27.51 -37.41
CA LEU A 597 -13.20 -27.18 -37.77
C LEU A 597 -12.34 -28.44 -37.76
N ASP A 598 -11.73 -28.75 -38.90
CA ASP A 598 -10.78 -29.85 -39.03
C ASP A 598 -9.45 -29.41 -39.65
N GLU A 599 -9.37 -28.19 -40.17
CA GLU A 599 -8.18 -27.60 -40.75
C GLU A 599 -8.09 -26.11 -40.40
N ALA A 600 -6.87 -25.62 -40.18
CA ALA A 600 -6.59 -24.22 -39.91
C ALA A 600 -5.30 -23.82 -40.62
N GLU A 601 -5.32 -22.70 -41.32
CA GLU A 601 -4.13 -22.04 -41.85
C GLU A 601 -4.07 -20.60 -41.33
N VAL A 602 -2.90 -20.16 -40.88
CA VAL A 602 -2.74 -18.83 -40.27
C VAL A 602 -1.73 -18.00 -41.04
N PHE A 603 -2.15 -16.78 -41.41
CA PHE A 603 -1.36 -15.86 -42.20
C PHE A 603 -1.08 -14.57 -41.43
N VAL A 604 0.18 -14.13 -41.44
CA VAL A 604 0.62 -12.82 -40.94
C VAL A 604 1.22 -11.98 -42.08
N PRO A 605 1.00 -10.65 -42.10
CA PRO A 605 1.53 -9.78 -43.14
C PRO A 605 3.05 -9.79 -43.24
N SER A 606 3.74 -9.85 -42.10
CA SER A 606 5.18 -10.08 -42.04
C SER A 606 5.59 -10.71 -40.70
N PHE A 607 6.65 -11.54 -40.68
CA PHE A 607 7.31 -11.96 -39.44
C PHE A 607 8.20 -10.87 -38.83
N ASN A 608 8.58 -9.86 -39.63
CA ASN A 608 9.31 -8.69 -39.16
C ASN A 608 8.33 -7.53 -38.93
N LEU A 609 7.91 -7.37 -37.67
CA LEU A 609 6.89 -6.40 -37.28
C LEU A 609 7.46 -5.01 -36.94
N GLY A 610 8.77 -4.81 -37.13
CA GLY A 610 9.49 -3.57 -36.82
C GLY A 610 9.93 -3.44 -35.36
N GLY A 611 11.08 -2.81 -35.12
CA GLY A 611 11.66 -2.64 -33.78
C GLY A 611 12.35 -3.91 -33.25
N GLN A 612 12.18 -4.21 -31.95
CA GLN A 612 12.69 -5.42 -31.28
C GLN A 612 11.66 -6.58 -31.31
N PHE A 613 10.83 -6.73 -32.35
CA PHE A 613 9.81 -7.78 -32.41
C PHE A 613 9.88 -8.53 -33.75
N ALA A 614 10.68 -9.59 -33.77
CA ALA A 614 10.73 -10.56 -34.87
C ALA A 614 10.08 -11.86 -34.40
N LEU A 615 9.03 -12.32 -35.10
CA LEU A 615 8.36 -13.58 -34.79
C LEU A 615 9.23 -14.76 -35.22
N ASP A 616 9.31 -15.77 -34.35
CA ASP A 616 9.89 -17.08 -34.66
C ASP A 616 8.79 -17.97 -35.26
N PRO A 617 8.83 -18.30 -36.56
CA PRO A 617 7.80 -19.08 -37.22
C PRO A 617 7.78 -20.56 -36.81
N GLU A 618 8.88 -21.10 -36.28
CA GLU A 618 8.96 -22.49 -35.84
C GLU A 618 8.44 -22.65 -34.40
N ALA A 619 8.62 -21.62 -33.58
CA ALA A 619 8.15 -21.60 -32.20
C ALA A 619 6.74 -21.00 -32.04
N SER A 620 6.21 -20.28 -33.05
CA SER A 620 4.86 -19.70 -33.01
C SER A 620 3.81 -20.65 -33.62
N SER A 621 2.65 -20.78 -32.97
CA SER A 621 1.54 -21.61 -33.46
C SER A 621 0.17 -21.04 -33.08
N VAL A 622 -0.86 -21.40 -33.83
CA VAL A 622 -2.25 -21.17 -33.47
C VAL A 622 -2.94 -22.50 -33.26
N THR A 623 -3.67 -22.64 -32.18
CA THR A 623 -4.51 -23.80 -31.90
C THR A 623 -5.96 -23.34 -31.83
N ALA A 624 -6.83 -23.90 -32.66
CA ALA A 624 -8.21 -23.47 -32.79
C ALA A 624 -9.18 -24.64 -32.84
N TYR A 625 -10.42 -24.40 -32.43
CA TYR A 625 -11.54 -25.32 -32.58
C TYR A 625 -12.83 -24.52 -32.77
N GLY A 626 -13.85 -25.13 -33.34
CA GLY A 626 -15.15 -24.49 -33.46
C GLY A 626 -16.12 -25.28 -34.34
N ALA A 627 -17.36 -24.82 -34.31
CA ALA A 627 -18.46 -25.32 -35.11
C ALA A 627 -19.11 -24.18 -35.89
N VAL A 628 -19.57 -24.50 -37.09
CA VAL A 628 -20.31 -23.59 -37.98
C VAL A 628 -21.57 -24.31 -38.42
N ALA A 629 -22.71 -23.62 -38.43
CA ALA A 629 -23.93 -24.21 -38.97
C ALA A 629 -24.73 -23.19 -39.77
N LEU A 630 -25.46 -23.68 -40.76
CA LEU A 630 -26.58 -22.96 -41.37
C LEU A 630 -27.84 -23.79 -41.13
N ILE A 631 -28.75 -23.28 -40.30
CA ILE A 631 -29.99 -23.96 -39.91
C ILE A 631 -31.13 -22.95 -40.03
N ASP A 632 -32.16 -23.30 -40.80
CA ASP A 632 -33.34 -22.45 -41.01
C ASP A 632 -32.99 -21.02 -41.47
N GLY A 633 -31.92 -20.90 -42.28
CA GLY A 633 -31.42 -19.61 -42.79
C GLY A 633 -30.62 -18.76 -41.79
N VAL A 634 -30.34 -19.27 -40.58
CA VAL A 634 -29.48 -18.61 -39.59
C VAL A 634 -28.08 -19.22 -39.63
N PHE A 635 -27.08 -18.38 -39.84
CA PHE A 635 -25.67 -18.75 -39.80
C PHE A 635 -25.15 -18.66 -38.37
N TYR A 636 -24.58 -19.74 -37.87
CA TYR A 636 -23.95 -19.85 -36.56
C TYR A 636 -22.45 -20.05 -36.76
N PHE A 637 -21.65 -19.30 -36.02
CA PHE A 637 -20.21 -19.50 -35.91
C PHE A 637 -19.84 -19.48 -34.43
N ASP A 638 -19.26 -20.56 -33.92
CA ASP A 638 -18.82 -20.64 -32.53
C ASP A 638 -17.47 -21.32 -32.46
N GLY A 639 -16.43 -20.55 -32.15
CA GLY A 639 -15.07 -21.07 -32.09
C GLY A 639 -14.13 -20.24 -31.24
N GLU A 640 -12.99 -20.84 -30.93
CA GLU A 640 -11.90 -20.23 -30.18
C GLU A 640 -10.57 -20.56 -30.86
N ALA A 641 -9.65 -19.60 -30.86
CA ALA A 641 -8.29 -19.75 -31.36
C ALA A 641 -7.31 -19.16 -30.35
N ASN A 642 -6.38 -19.96 -29.86
CA ASN A 642 -5.24 -19.47 -29.09
C ASN A 642 -4.06 -19.24 -30.03
N VAL A 643 -3.54 -18.01 -30.02
CA VAL A 643 -2.34 -17.61 -30.73
C VAL A 643 -1.17 -17.65 -29.74
N HIS A 644 -0.28 -18.63 -29.92
CA HIS A 644 1.03 -18.68 -29.29
C HIS A 644 2.06 -18.06 -30.24
N ALA A 645 2.58 -16.90 -29.90
CA ALA A 645 3.59 -16.20 -30.67
C ALA A 645 4.88 -16.11 -29.87
N VAL A 646 6.01 -16.51 -30.46
CA VAL A 646 7.33 -16.34 -29.86
C VAL A 646 8.06 -15.24 -30.62
N ALA A 647 8.53 -14.21 -29.92
CA ALA A 647 9.33 -13.15 -30.51
C ALA A 647 10.54 -12.83 -29.63
N ASN A 648 11.75 -12.90 -30.20
CA ASN A 648 13.01 -12.67 -29.48
C ASN A 648 13.14 -13.45 -28.15
N GLY A 649 12.68 -14.71 -28.14
CA GLY A 649 12.71 -15.59 -26.98
C GLY A 649 11.59 -15.37 -25.95
N LEU A 650 10.70 -14.39 -26.17
CA LEU A 650 9.50 -14.16 -25.35
C LEU A 650 8.30 -14.86 -25.97
N ALA A 651 7.56 -15.63 -25.15
CA ALA A 651 6.29 -16.24 -25.54
C ALA A 651 5.11 -15.33 -25.19
N PHE A 652 4.19 -15.19 -26.12
CA PHE A 652 2.94 -14.44 -26.01
C PHE A 652 1.81 -15.40 -26.34
N ASP A 653 0.93 -15.67 -25.39
CA ASP A 653 -0.28 -16.46 -25.61
C ASP A 653 -1.49 -15.53 -25.59
N GLN A 654 -2.32 -15.57 -26.63
CA GLN A 654 -3.58 -14.82 -26.67
C GLN A 654 -4.72 -15.71 -27.15
N VAL A 655 -5.73 -15.86 -26.31
CA VAL A 655 -6.99 -16.54 -26.66
C VAL A 655 -7.95 -15.57 -27.35
N GLN A 656 -8.37 -15.91 -28.56
CA GLN A 656 -9.39 -15.23 -29.34
C GLN A 656 -10.63 -16.12 -29.48
N ALA A 657 -11.68 -15.79 -28.74
CA ALA A 657 -13.00 -16.37 -28.98
C ALA A 657 -13.73 -15.55 -30.07
N LEU A 658 -14.40 -16.25 -31.00
CA LEU A 658 -15.31 -15.66 -31.97
C LEU A 658 -16.59 -16.50 -31.98
N SER A 659 -17.67 -15.93 -31.45
CA SER A 659 -18.97 -16.60 -31.35
C SER A 659 -20.04 -15.61 -31.78
N PHE A 660 -20.77 -15.91 -32.85
CA PHE A 660 -21.89 -15.10 -33.35
C PHE A 660 -22.89 -15.95 -34.12
N SER A 661 -24.13 -15.46 -34.19
CA SER A 661 -25.14 -16.05 -35.07
C SER A 661 -26.03 -14.98 -35.70
N GLY A 662 -26.54 -15.20 -36.91
CA GLY A 662 -27.47 -14.27 -37.56
C GLY A 662 -27.76 -14.62 -39.02
N GLU A 663 -28.61 -13.83 -39.67
CA GLU A 663 -28.92 -14.04 -41.09
C GLU A 663 -27.74 -13.56 -41.98
N PRO A 664 -27.17 -14.43 -42.84
CA PRO A 664 -26.12 -14.04 -43.75
C PRO A 664 -26.68 -13.26 -44.95
N ARG A 665 -26.00 -12.19 -45.34
CA ARG A 665 -26.31 -11.38 -46.54
C ARG A 665 -25.10 -11.34 -47.46
N LEU A 666 -25.22 -11.97 -48.62
CA LEU A 666 -24.19 -11.97 -49.66
C LEU A 666 -23.98 -10.57 -50.24
N GLN A 667 -22.74 -10.23 -50.53
CA GLN A 667 -22.39 -8.95 -51.14
C GLN A 667 -22.41 -9.05 -52.67
N GLU A 668 -23.32 -8.32 -53.33
CA GLU A 668 -23.51 -8.40 -54.80
C GLU A 668 -22.24 -8.09 -55.62
N ASN A 669 -21.31 -7.29 -55.09
CA ASN A 669 -20.11 -6.80 -55.79
C ASN A 669 -18.79 -7.39 -55.28
N ALA A 670 -18.83 -8.44 -54.43
CA ALA A 670 -17.64 -9.09 -53.91
C ALA A 670 -17.89 -10.62 -53.81
N PRO A 671 -17.49 -11.41 -54.83
CA PRO A 671 -17.64 -12.85 -54.82
C PRO A 671 -17.03 -13.46 -53.55
N GLY A 672 -17.79 -14.32 -52.87
CA GLY A 672 -17.38 -14.96 -51.63
C GLY A 672 -17.48 -14.12 -50.37
N ALA A 673 -17.91 -12.85 -50.44
CA ALA A 673 -18.10 -12.00 -49.26
C ALA A 673 -19.55 -12.00 -48.77
N PHE A 674 -19.73 -12.03 -47.44
CA PHE A 674 -21.03 -11.90 -46.79
C PHE A 674 -20.93 -11.13 -45.48
N PHE A 675 -22.04 -10.52 -45.07
CA PHE A 675 -22.22 -9.88 -43.77
C PHE A 675 -23.22 -10.69 -42.94
N VAL A 676 -23.02 -10.73 -41.63
CA VAL A 676 -23.99 -11.33 -40.72
C VAL A 676 -24.54 -10.22 -39.83
N GLN A 677 -25.86 -10.02 -39.89
CA GLN A 677 -26.53 -9.18 -38.91
C GLN A 677 -26.69 -10.02 -37.63
N ALA A 678 -25.76 -9.85 -36.69
CA ALA A 678 -25.69 -10.68 -35.49
C ALA A 678 -26.96 -10.56 -34.62
N ALA A 679 -27.61 -11.70 -34.38
CA ALA A 679 -28.66 -11.91 -33.39
C ALA A 679 -28.09 -12.38 -32.03
N CYS A 680 -26.87 -12.93 -32.03
CA CYS A 680 -26.08 -13.31 -30.86
C CYS A 680 -24.60 -12.99 -31.16
N GLY A 681 -23.84 -12.56 -30.15
CA GLY A 681 -22.40 -12.25 -30.26
C GLY A 681 -22.10 -10.83 -30.77
N ASP A 682 -20.82 -10.44 -30.67
CA ASP A 682 -20.34 -9.07 -30.97
C ASP A 682 -19.51 -9.01 -32.27
N LEU A 683 -20.00 -9.61 -33.37
CA LEU A 683 -19.39 -9.39 -34.68
C LEU A 683 -19.74 -7.97 -35.18
N PRO A 684 -18.76 -7.11 -35.51
CA PRO A 684 -19.05 -5.78 -36.06
C PRO A 684 -19.90 -5.91 -37.33
N SER A 685 -21.03 -5.18 -37.39
CA SER A 685 -22.01 -5.29 -38.48
C SER A 685 -21.47 -4.90 -39.86
N ASP A 686 -20.34 -4.20 -39.90
CA ASP A 686 -19.63 -3.74 -41.10
C ASP A 686 -18.43 -4.62 -41.47
N GLN A 687 -18.18 -5.70 -40.72
CA GLN A 687 -17.11 -6.64 -41.01
C GLN A 687 -17.56 -7.69 -42.02
N ALA A 688 -16.99 -7.63 -43.23
CA ALA A 688 -17.20 -8.65 -44.26
C ALA A 688 -16.45 -9.94 -43.89
N LEU A 689 -17.14 -11.07 -43.95
CA LEU A 689 -16.56 -12.41 -43.90
C LEU A 689 -16.42 -12.96 -45.31
N TYR A 690 -15.40 -13.79 -45.53
CA TYR A 690 -15.18 -14.43 -46.83
C TYR A 690 -15.29 -15.94 -46.69
N TYR A 691 -15.89 -16.60 -47.68
CA TYR A 691 -16.02 -18.04 -47.72
C TYR A 691 -15.90 -18.61 -49.13
N ASP A 692 -15.61 -19.90 -49.23
CA ASP A 692 -15.90 -20.71 -50.41
C ASP A 692 -16.42 -22.09 -50.00
N TYR A 693 -17.15 -22.73 -50.91
CA TYR A 693 -17.63 -24.08 -50.73
C TYR A 693 -17.50 -24.84 -52.04
N ASP A 694 -16.76 -25.95 -52.03
CA ASP A 694 -16.46 -26.75 -53.23
C ASP A 694 -17.37 -27.97 -53.40
N GLY A 695 -18.31 -28.20 -52.47
CA GLY A 695 -19.20 -29.35 -52.44
C GLY A 695 -18.87 -30.35 -51.33
N ASP A 696 -17.62 -30.36 -50.84
CA ASP A 696 -17.16 -31.26 -49.79
C ASP A 696 -16.73 -30.49 -48.52
N ARG A 697 -16.10 -29.32 -48.69
CA ARG A 697 -15.53 -28.54 -47.58
C ARG A 697 -15.92 -27.07 -47.68
N LEU A 698 -16.32 -26.49 -46.54
CA LEU A 698 -16.57 -25.06 -46.38
C LEU A 698 -15.29 -24.43 -45.83
N ARG A 699 -14.76 -23.39 -46.49
CA ARG A 699 -13.67 -22.59 -45.91
C ARG A 699 -14.17 -21.20 -45.56
N VAL A 700 -13.78 -20.71 -44.40
CA VAL A 700 -14.15 -19.38 -43.90
C VAL A 700 -12.91 -18.62 -43.47
N ARG A 701 -12.80 -17.38 -43.93
CA ARG A 701 -11.74 -16.46 -43.54
C ARG A 701 -12.19 -15.58 -42.38
N LEU A 702 -11.41 -15.61 -41.31
CA LEU A 702 -11.66 -14.87 -40.08
C LEU A 702 -10.49 -13.91 -39.80
N PRO A 703 -10.73 -12.60 -39.72
CA PRO A 703 -9.70 -11.67 -39.28
C PRO A 703 -9.57 -11.74 -37.75
N ILE A 704 -8.34 -11.93 -37.27
CA ILE A 704 -7.97 -11.95 -35.85
C ILE A 704 -7.04 -10.77 -35.60
N ARG A 705 -7.27 -9.99 -34.54
CA ARG A 705 -6.39 -8.88 -34.15
C ARG A 705 -5.75 -9.16 -32.81
N VAL A 706 -4.41 -9.24 -32.80
CA VAL A 706 -3.57 -9.47 -31.62
C VAL A 706 -2.74 -8.22 -31.37
N GLY A 707 -3.24 -7.34 -30.49
CA GLY A 707 -2.66 -6.00 -30.30
C GLY A 707 -2.57 -5.22 -31.62
N PRO A 708 -1.37 -4.78 -32.07
CA PRO A 708 -1.18 -4.11 -33.36
C PRO A 708 -1.09 -5.06 -34.56
N ILE A 709 -1.07 -6.38 -34.33
CA ILE A 709 -0.84 -7.39 -35.37
C ILE A 709 -2.19 -7.84 -35.93
N ASN A 710 -2.34 -7.76 -37.26
CA ASN A 710 -3.47 -8.37 -37.95
C ASN A 710 -3.08 -9.77 -38.40
N ILE A 711 -3.80 -10.77 -37.93
CA ILE A 711 -3.66 -12.18 -38.30
C ILE A 711 -4.89 -12.57 -39.12
N THR A 712 -4.71 -13.39 -40.15
CA THR A 712 -5.86 -14.02 -40.81
C THR A 712 -5.85 -15.51 -40.54
N LEU A 713 -6.96 -16.02 -39.99
CA LEU A 713 -7.23 -17.46 -39.91
C LEU A 713 -8.09 -17.87 -41.12
N LEU A 714 -7.64 -18.87 -41.86
CA LEU A 714 -8.44 -19.59 -42.84
C LEU A 714 -8.86 -20.92 -42.21
N ALA A 715 -10.13 -21.01 -41.85
CA ALA A 715 -10.73 -22.18 -41.23
C ALA A 715 -11.28 -23.12 -42.31
N GLY A 716 -10.82 -24.38 -42.33
CA GLY A 716 -11.41 -25.46 -43.11
C GLY A 716 -12.39 -26.27 -42.26
N LEU A 717 -13.62 -26.42 -42.76
CA LEU A 717 -14.74 -26.99 -42.03
C LEU A 717 -15.31 -28.18 -42.80
N ARG A 718 -15.36 -29.34 -42.16
CA ARG A 718 -16.00 -30.56 -42.70
C ARG A 718 -17.44 -30.71 -42.20
N PRO A 719 -18.35 -31.28 -42.99
CA PRO A 719 -19.70 -31.59 -42.53
C PRO A 719 -19.70 -32.64 -41.40
N VAL A 720 -20.67 -32.53 -40.50
CA VAL A 720 -21.00 -33.53 -39.47
C VAL A 720 -22.10 -34.43 -40.03
N GLU A 721 -21.86 -35.75 -40.04
CA GLU A 721 -22.83 -36.75 -40.53
C GLU A 721 -24.05 -36.93 -39.63
#